data_AF-A0AAC8TIU5-F1
#
_entry.id   AF-A0AAC8TIU5-F1
#
_cell.length_a   1.000
_cell.length_b   1.000
_cell.length_c   1.000
_cell.angle_alpha   90.00
_cell.angle_beta   90.00
_cell.angle_gamma   90.00
#
_symmetry.space_group_name_H-M   'P 1'
#
loop_
_entity.id
_entity.type
_entity.pdbx_description
1 polymer ?
#
loop_
_entity_poly.entity_id
_entity_poly.type
_entity_poly.pdbx_seq_one_letter_code
_entity_poly.pdbx_strand_id
1 'polypeptide(L)'
;MLPSRQLSALGALFFSATLLSACTTDSGCPDDLEFFRTRVWEPVMSVQCVACHKSDGMAAGTRLVLLPPGAPGAVESNFMTARGLAREMVNGQPLLLLKPSGMHPEGHGGGTVVTQGSTRYDNFQHFADRINGVAGACEASALVACAPGEADPNARRRLRMLTRFEYDNTLRDLLYLDSQWGQSLPAEEMVHGFDNNADERAVGQLLTDKLLAAAEEAATQAVTNLSRHVSCAPGEECAKQFIQDFGLRAFRRPLTDAEKLRYQSLYTLVAAEEGTNGYTEGIKAIITAMLQSPNFLYRTELGEHIGDGKYKLNDYEVASELSYLFWGSMPDEELFAKAKAGTLSSKPELLPTEARRMLASSRSRPMLDHFVSQWLDLGHINQVQKDTAFADFSPTIRAAMKAETTELFDYVVRDSSGRLPELFTSDYTFATDALATFYRLPSGPVTTSSAPASGLRMWELKSSGRGGILTHGSILASQATPQTSSPIRRGKLVRERLLCQPLPPPPPGLSVQLSPVSEGLPNRQRFQEHSTSAACSSCHQLMDPIGFGFEQFDSVGRFAPQLPSGQPVDASGEVLSSTATNGTFTGVDGLQQKLADSPDVHACFSLQWLRFGYGVSGDDDSCAAGQLTESFRKQQLSIPELLISLTQLPRFTQRVGESTGSPSPGGGGGGGSGGGGGGGGPSTSGNAQVSVSVQDDWGSGYCHNVRVTNSGTAPLVWRVTIEIEGRFNHAWSSVFTHSGSQTTFSGLDWNDELAPGESTSFGYCATR
;
A
#
# COMPACT_ATOMS: atom_id res chain seq x y z
N MET A 1 -75.91 12.51 13.26
CA MET A 1 -77.06 11.71 13.71
C MET A 1 -77.50 10.79 12.57
N LEU A 2 -77.81 9.54 12.91
CA LEU A 2 -78.25 8.38 12.08
C LEU A 2 -77.14 7.63 11.29
N PRO A 3 -77.23 6.28 11.13
CA PRO A 3 -77.84 5.26 12.00
C PRO A 3 -76.99 3.97 12.22
N SER A 4 -77.39 3.18 13.21
CA SER A 4 -76.80 1.93 13.70
C SER A 4 -76.94 0.73 12.74
N ARG A 5 -76.07 0.61 11.72
CA ARG A 5 -75.90 -0.65 10.95
C ARG A 5 -74.52 -0.80 10.24
N GLN A 6 -73.38 -0.48 10.89
CA GLN A 6 -72.03 -0.87 10.38
C GLN A 6 -70.95 -1.00 11.50
N LEU A 7 -71.23 -1.76 12.57
CA LEU A 7 -70.25 -2.04 13.64
C LEU A 7 -70.27 -3.53 14.00
N SER A 8 -69.67 -4.38 13.17
CA SER A 8 -69.38 -5.81 13.45
C SER A 8 -68.24 -6.35 12.58
N ALA A 9 -67.15 -5.59 12.41
CA ALA A 9 -65.99 -6.01 11.60
C ALA A 9 -64.64 -5.45 12.08
N LEU A 10 -64.43 -5.28 13.39
CA LEU A 10 -63.21 -4.65 13.94
C LEU A 10 -62.66 -5.32 15.22
N GLY A 11 -62.88 -6.64 15.39
CA GLY A 11 -62.52 -7.37 16.61
C GLY A 11 -61.75 -8.69 16.44
N ALA A 12 -61.13 -8.96 15.28
CA ALA A 12 -60.40 -10.23 15.05
C ALA A 12 -59.16 -10.04 14.15
N LEU A 13 -58.21 -9.18 14.57
CA LEU A 13 -56.90 -9.01 13.90
C LEU A 13 -55.71 -8.97 14.87
N PHE A 14 -55.85 -9.53 16.07
CA PHE A 14 -54.73 -9.86 16.95
C PHE A 14 -54.94 -11.29 17.45
N PHE A 15 -53.91 -12.14 17.32
CA PHE A 15 -53.87 -13.61 17.49
C PHE A 15 -54.14 -14.44 16.23
N SER A 16 -53.18 -14.45 15.29
CA SER A 16 -52.77 -15.63 14.49
C SER A 16 -51.56 -15.28 13.62
N ALA A 17 -50.46 -14.87 14.26
CA ALA A 17 -49.15 -14.70 13.61
C ALA A 17 -48.15 -15.76 14.13
N THR A 18 -48.65 -16.96 14.37
CA THR A 18 -47.87 -18.16 14.69
C THR A 18 -48.57 -19.31 13.97
N LEU A 19 -47.79 -20.10 13.22
CA LEU A 19 -48.21 -21.23 12.36
C LEU A 19 -48.41 -20.89 10.86
N LEU A 20 -47.34 -20.44 10.23
CA LEU A 20 -47.00 -20.81 8.84
C LEU A 20 -45.46 -20.89 8.66
N SER A 21 -44.78 -21.35 9.71
CA SER A 21 -43.37 -21.75 9.67
C SER A 21 -43.27 -23.17 10.21
N ALA A 22 -43.57 -24.13 9.35
CA ALA A 22 -43.25 -25.55 9.52
C ALA A 22 -43.56 -26.27 8.22
N CYS A 23 -42.51 -26.46 7.41
CA CYS A 23 -42.32 -27.30 6.22
C CYS A 23 -41.34 -26.51 5.31
N THR A 24 -40.04 -26.47 5.58
CA THR A 24 -39.09 -27.54 5.21
C THR A 24 -37.88 -27.56 6.15
N THR A 25 -37.47 -28.73 6.63
CA THR A 25 -36.12 -28.97 7.14
C THR A 25 -35.20 -29.29 5.97
N ASP A 26 -34.25 -28.41 5.66
CA ASP A 26 -32.93 -28.71 5.05
C ASP A 26 -32.10 -27.41 4.89
N SER A 27 -31.00 -27.29 5.65
CA SER A 27 -29.72 -26.59 5.36
C SER A 27 -29.65 -25.29 4.51
N GLY A 28 -30.57 -24.32 4.61
CA GLY A 28 -30.55 -23.09 3.80
C GLY A 28 -30.03 -21.84 4.54
N CYS A 29 -28.99 -21.19 4.04
CA CYS A 29 -28.46 -19.94 4.59
C CYS A 29 -29.54 -18.83 4.72
N PRO A 30 -29.46 -17.90 5.69
CA PRO A 30 -30.37 -16.75 5.73
C PRO A 30 -30.12 -15.83 4.50
N ASP A 31 -31.17 -15.65 3.70
CA ASP A 31 -31.35 -14.78 2.53
C ASP A 31 -30.10 -14.48 1.65
N ASP A 32 -29.92 -15.27 0.58
CA ASP A 32 -28.86 -15.05 -0.42
C ASP A 32 -29.00 -13.74 -1.19
N LEU A 33 -30.23 -13.22 -1.35
CA LEU A 33 -30.45 -11.94 -2.02
C LEU A 33 -29.92 -10.80 -1.15
N GLU A 34 -30.14 -10.87 0.16
CA GLU A 34 -29.61 -9.90 1.11
C GLU A 34 -28.07 -9.97 1.22
N PHE A 35 -27.50 -11.18 1.25
CA PHE A 35 -26.04 -11.35 1.21
C PHE A 35 -25.47 -10.78 -0.09
N PHE A 36 -26.07 -11.11 -1.23
CA PHE A 36 -25.67 -10.54 -2.52
C PHE A 36 -25.74 -9.02 -2.50
N ARG A 37 -26.86 -8.44 -2.07
CA ARG A 37 -27.06 -6.99 -2.02
C ARG A 37 -25.93 -6.30 -1.25
N THR A 38 -25.67 -6.78 -0.04
CA THR A 38 -24.78 -6.11 0.92
C THR A 38 -23.30 -6.46 0.77
N ARG A 39 -22.96 -7.64 0.23
CA ARG A 39 -21.57 -8.13 0.15
C ARG A 39 -21.01 -8.21 -1.27
N VAL A 40 -21.88 -8.27 -2.28
CA VAL A 40 -21.47 -8.48 -3.68
C VAL A 40 -21.88 -7.31 -4.58
N TRP A 41 -23.15 -6.89 -4.52
CA TRP A 41 -23.70 -5.86 -5.39
C TRP A 41 -23.22 -4.47 -5.01
N GLU A 42 -23.61 -3.99 -3.83
CA GLU A 42 -23.27 -2.65 -3.35
C GLU A 42 -21.74 -2.41 -3.33
N PRO A 43 -20.91 -3.28 -2.73
CA PRO A 43 -19.47 -2.98 -2.60
C PRO A 43 -18.63 -3.29 -3.85
N VAL A 44 -19.09 -4.16 -4.76
CA VAL A 44 -18.25 -4.63 -5.88
C VAL A 44 -18.91 -4.40 -7.22
N MET A 45 -20.00 -5.12 -7.52
CA MET A 45 -20.53 -5.16 -8.88
C MET A 45 -21.13 -3.82 -9.33
N SER A 46 -21.77 -3.09 -8.42
CA SER A 46 -22.41 -1.79 -8.72
C SER A 46 -21.40 -0.67 -8.99
N VAL A 47 -20.15 -0.84 -8.57
CA VAL A 47 -19.09 0.15 -8.68
C VAL A 47 -18.08 -0.22 -9.77
N GLN A 48 -17.65 -1.49 -9.81
CA GLN A 48 -16.55 -1.94 -10.65
C GLN A 48 -17.00 -2.66 -11.92
N CYS A 49 -18.14 -3.36 -11.86
CA CYS A 49 -18.60 -4.18 -13.00
C CYS A 49 -19.60 -3.43 -13.88
N VAL A 50 -20.54 -2.69 -13.28
CA VAL A 50 -21.70 -2.11 -14.00
C VAL A 50 -21.30 -1.13 -15.10
N ALA A 51 -20.17 -0.43 -14.95
CA ALA A 51 -19.69 0.53 -15.94
C ALA A 51 -19.42 -0.12 -17.31
N CYS A 52 -18.90 -1.34 -17.29
CA CYS A 52 -18.63 -2.13 -18.50
C CYS A 52 -19.78 -3.07 -18.85
N HIS A 53 -20.41 -3.67 -17.84
CA HIS A 53 -21.43 -4.71 -17.97
C HIS A 53 -22.86 -4.13 -17.94
N LYS A 54 -23.13 -3.06 -18.67
CA LYS A 54 -24.49 -2.53 -18.89
C LYS A 54 -24.90 -2.73 -20.35
N SER A 55 -26.18 -2.56 -20.66
CA SER A 55 -26.74 -2.84 -21.99
C SER A 55 -26.08 -2.07 -23.14
N ASP A 56 -25.49 -0.91 -22.84
CA ASP A 56 -24.75 -0.05 -23.77
C ASP A 56 -23.23 0.01 -23.45
N GLY A 57 -22.75 -0.82 -22.53
CA GLY A 57 -21.36 -0.86 -22.09
C GLY A 57 -20.48 -1.73 -22.98
N MET A 58 -19.15 -1.62 -22.81
CA MET A 58 -18.18 -2.38 -23.61
C MET A 58 -18.34 -3.90 -23.48
N ALA A 59 -18.92 -4.37 -22.38
CA ALA A 59 -19.21 -5.78 -22.13
C ALA A 59 -20.70 -6.14 -22.33
N ALA A 60 -21.46 -5.31 -23.07
CA ALA A 60 -22.88 -5.56 -23.39
C ALA A 60 -23.10 -6.88 -24.15
N GLY A 61 -22.10 -7.35 -24.90
CA GLY A 61 -22.13 -8.65 -25.59
C GLY A 61 -21.82 -9.86 -24.70
N THR A 62 -21.51 -9.64 -23.41
CA THR A 62 -21.21 -10.74 -22.48
C THR A 62 -22.48 -11.26 -21.82
N ARG A 63 -22.38 -12.41 -21.15
CA ARG A 63 -23.49 -12.98 -20.35
C ARG A 63 -23.76 -12.18 -19.07
N LEU A 64 -22.84 -11.32 -18.65
CA LEU A 64 -23.01 -10.43 -17.52
C LEU A 64 -23.51 -9.08 -18.07
N VAL A 65 -24.82 -8.88 -18.04
CA VAL A 65 -25.46 -7.59 -18.31
C VAL A 65 -26.24 -7.20 -17.06
N LEU A 66 -25.88 -6.06 -16.48
CA LEU A 66 -26.32 -5.54 -15.20
C LEU A 66 -27.17 -4.29 -15.43
N LEU A 67 -28.24 -4.18 -14.65
CA LEU A 67 -29.00 -2.95 -14.53
C LEU A 67 -28.23 -1.94 -13.67
N PRO A 68 -28.25 -0.65 -14.02
CA PRO A 68 -27.56 0.38 -13.26
C PRO A 68 -28.15 0.55 -11.85
N PRO A 69 -27.36 1.04 -10.88
CA PRO A 69 -27.86 1.33 -9.53
C PRO A 69 -29.08 2.27 -9.57
N GLY A 70 -30.10 1.97 -8.79
CA GLY A 70 -31.34 2.77 -8.71
C GLY A 70 -32.40 2.47 -9.77
N ALA A 71 -32.13 1.61 -10.76
CA ALA A 71 -33.18 1.14 -11.66
C ALA A 71 -34.18 0.23 -10.90
N PRO A 72 -35.49 0.30 -11.19
CA PRO A 72 -36.49 -0.55 -10.54
C PRO A 72 -36.16 -2.05 -10.70
N GLY A 73 -36.05 -2.78 -9.59
CA GLY A 73 -35.72 -4.21 -9.60
C GLY A 73 -34.27 -4.55 -9.95
N ALA A 74 -33.35 -3.56 -9.93
CA ALA A 74 -31.96 -3.78 -10.32
C ALA A 74 -31.27 -4.83 -9.47
N VAL A 75 -31.45 -4.80 -8.14
CA VAL A 75 -30.77 -5.71 -7.21
C VAL A 75 -31.19 -7.16 -7.48
N GLU A 76 -32.50 -7.40 -7.62
CA GLU A 76 -33.06 -8.72 -7.89
C GLU A 76 -32.65 -9.25 -9.26
N SER A 77 -32.69 -8.41 -10.29
CA SER A 77 -32.24 -8.79 -11.63
C SER A 77 -30.75 -9.13 -11.65
N ASN A 78 -29.93 -8.29 -11.03
CA ASN A 78 -28.48 -8.46 -11.00
C ASN A 78 -28.06 -9.64 -10.13
N PHE A 79 -28.80 -9.93 -9.06
CA PHE A 79 -28.66 -11.15 -8.26
C PHE A 79 -28.83 -12.38 -9.13
N MET A 80 -29.88 -12.42 -9.96
CA MET A 80 -30.15 -13.57 -10.83
C MET A 80 -29.02 -13.78 -11.85
N THR A 81 -28.48 -12.69 -12.42
CA THR A 81 -27.33 -12.74 -13.33
C THR A 81 -26.08 -13.25 -12.62
N ALA A 82 -25.73 -12.68 -11.47
CA ALA A 82 -24.56 -13.11 -10.69
C ALA A 82 -24.68 -14.56 -10.21
N ARG A 83 -25.88 -14.96 -9.77
CA ARG A 83 -26.18 -16.34 -9.38
C ARG A 83 -25.98 -17.33 -10.53
N GLY A 84 -26.31 -16.94 -11.76
CA GLY A 84 -26.04 -17.75 -12.95
C GLY A 84 -24.54 -18.03 -13.12
N LEU A 85 -23.71 -16.98 -12.99
CA LEU A 85 -22.25 -17.10 -13.10
C LEU A 85 -21.63 -17.84 -11.91
N ALA A 86 -22.22 -17.74 -10.72
CA ALA A 86 -21.77 -18.47 -9.54
C ALA A 86 -21.98 -20.00 -9.67
N ARG A 87 -23.02 -20.42 -10.38
CA ARG A 87 -23.33 -21.85 -10.63
C ARG A 87 -22.54 -22.46 -11.76
N GLU A 88 -22.06 -21.63 -12.68
CA GLU A 88 -21.30 -22.10 -13.81
C GLU A 88 -19.88 -22.41 -13.39
N MET A 89 -19.49 -23.68 -13.51
CA MET A 89 -18.19 -24.15 -13.08
C MET A 89 -17.28 -24.34 -14.29
N VAL A 90 -16.08 -23.75 -14.23
CA VAL A 90 -15.00 -24.00 -15.20
C VAL A 90 -13.82 -24.54 -14.40
N ASN A 91 -13.33 -25.73 -14.76
CA ASN A 91 -12.27 -26.44 -14.03
C ASN A 91 -12.52 -26.57 -12.51
N GLY A 92 -13.78 -26.75 -12.12
CA GLY A 92 -14.16 -26.90 -10.71
C GLY A 92 -14.22 -25.60 -9.91
N GLN A 93 -14.10 -24.43 -10.55
CA GLN A 93 -14.31 -23.13 -9.90
C GLN A 93 -15.46 -22.33 -10.54
N PRO A 94 -16.24 -21.59 -9.74
CA PRO A 94 -17.27 -20.67 -10.24
C PRO A 94 -16.75 -19.65 -11.25
N LEU A 95 -17.46 -19.45 -12.34
CA LEU A 95 -17.13 -18.47 -13.37
C LEU A 95 -17.13 -17.03 -12.82
N LEU A 96 -17.99 -16.78 -11.83
CA LEU A 96 -18.05 -15.52 -11.07
C LEU A 96 -16.75 -15.21 -10.33
N LEU A 97 -15.93 -16.21 -10.01
CA LEU A 97 -14.60 -16.02 -9.44
C LEU A 97 -13.54 -15.92 -10.51
N LEU A 98 -13.59 -16.79 -11.50
CA LEU A 98 -12.55 -16.94 -12.52
C LEU A 98 -12.41 -15.72 -13.43
N LYS A 99 -13.51 -15.18 -13.96
CA LYS A 99 -13.38 -14.03 -14.88
C LYS A 99 -12.92 -12.77 -14.13
N PRO A 100 -13.59 -12.29 -13.06
CA PRO A 100 -13.15 -11.08 -12.38
C PRO A 100 -11.72 -11.15 -11.81
N SER A 101 -11.23 -12.34 -11.44
CA SER A 101 -9.84 -12.53 -10.99
C SER A 101 -8.81 -12.68 -12.09
N GLY A 102 -9.24 -12.84 -13.35
CA GLY A 102 -8.36 -13.16 -14.46
C GLY A 102 -7.88 -14.61 -14.49
N MET A 103 -8.36 -15.48 -13.60
CA MET A 103 -8.02 -16.90 -13.55
C MET A 103 -8.76 -17.75 -14.60
N HIS A 104 -9.76 -17.19 -15.29
CA HIS A 104 -10.40 -17.87 -16.40
C HIS A 104 -9.38 -18.08 -17.56
N PRO A 105 -9.40 -19.21 -18.28
CA PRO A 105 -8.45 -19.45 -19.39
C PRO A 105 -8.50 -18.38 -20.50
N GLU A 106 -9.65 -17.77 -20.73
CA GLU A 106 -9.82 -16.64 -21.66
C GLU A 106 -9.56 -15.26 -21.01
N GLY A 107 -9.14 -15.25 -19.75
CA GLY A 107 -9.05 -14.06 -18.91
C GLY A 107 -10.35 -13.28 -18.79
N HIS A 108 -10.20 -12.00 -18.49
CA HIS A 108 -11.26 -11.00 -18.54
C HIS A 108 -10.80 -9.85 -19.45
N GLY A 109 -11.63 -9.49 -20.44
CA GLY A 109 -11.23 -8.55 -21.50
C GLY A 109 -10.83 -7.15 -21.02
N GLY A 110 -11.13 -6.79 -19.77
CA GLY A 110 -10.71 -5.53 -19.13
C GLY A 110 -9.56 -5.68 -18.11
N GLY A 111 -8.89 -6.82 -18.06
CA GLY A 111 -7.92 -7.16 -17.01
C GLY A 111 -8.58 -7.67 -15.72
N THR A 112 -7.75 -8.04 -14.74
CA THR A 112 -8.18 -8.48 -13.41
C THR A 112 -8.86 -7.34 -12.66
N VAL A 113 -10.10 -7.56 -12.23
CA VAL A 113 -10.94 -6.60 -11.50
C VAL A 113 -10.97 -6.93 -9.99
N VAL A 114 -10.78 -8.20 -9.62
CA VAL A 114 -10.82 -8.66 -8.23
C VAL A 114 -9.64 -9.59 -7.92
N THR A 115 -8.73 -9.14 -7.06
CA THR A 115 -7.54 -9.89 -6.65
C THR A 115 -7.89 -11.08 -5.74
N GLN A 116 -7.31 -12.25 -6.01
CA GLN A 116 -7.48 -13.45 -5.17
C GLN A 116 -7.04 -13.17 -3.72
N GLY A 117 -7.83 -13.61 -2.75
CA GLY A 117 -7.57 -13.39 -1.31
C GLY A 117 -7.90 -11.99 -0.80
N SER A 118 -8.51 -11.12 -1.63
CA SER A 118 -9.13 -9.87 -1.16
C SER A 118 -10.51 -10.13 -0.57
N THR A 119 -10.99 -9.24 0.30
CA THR A 119 -12.38 -9.29 0.82
C THR A 119 -13.43 -9.37 -0.30
N ARG A 120 -13.19 -8.72 -1.45
CA ARG A 120 -14.10 -8.77 -2.62
C ARG A 120 -14.12 -10.17 -3.25
N TYR A 121 -12.95 -10.78 -3.39
CA TYR A 121 -12.83 -12.16 -3.86
C TYR A 121 -13.52 -13.12 -2.90
N ASP A 122 -13.27 -12.95 -1.60
CA ASP A 122 -13.87 -13.77 -0.56
C ASP A 122 -15.39 -13.58 -0.51
N ASN A 123 -15.90 -12.36 -0.71
CA ASN A 123 -17.35 -12.14 -0.82
C ASN A 123 -17.94 -12.84 -2.04
N PHE A 124 -17.27 -12.84 -3.20
CA PHE A 124 -17.69 -13.62 -4.36
C PHE A 124 -17.60 -15.12 -4.11
N GLN A 125 -16.58 -15.58 -3.37
CA GLN A 125 -16.35 -16.99 -3.05
C GLN A 125 -17.46 -17.47 -2.12
N HIS A 126 -17.70 -16.73 -1.04
CA HIS A 126 -18.80 -16.99 -0.12
C HIS A 126 -20.16 -16.93 -0.80
N PHE A 127 -20.39 -15.96 -1.68
CA PHE A 127 -21.63 -15.93 -2.46
C PHE A 127 -21.75 -17.18 -3.33
N ALA A 128 -20.70 -17.58 -4.04
CA ALA A 128 -20.72 -18.77 -4.87
C ALA A 128 -20.89 -20.05 -4.06
N ASP A 129 -20.22 -20.17 -2.92
CA ASP A 129 -20.30 -21.32 -2.00
C ASP A 129 -21.72 -21.46 -1.43
N ARG A 130 -22.36 -20.34 -1.07
CA ARG A 130 -23.76 -20.31 -0.65
C ARG A 130 -24.70 -20.75 -1.77
N ILE A 131 -24.52 -20.21 -2.98
CA ILE A 131 -25.32 -20.55 -4.15
C ILE A 131 -25.16 -22.02 -4.58
N ASN A 132 -23.98 -22.61 -4.35
CA ASN A 132 -23.65 -24.00 -4.69
C ASN A 132 -23.82 -24.97 -3.51
N GLY A 133 -24.28 -24.52 -2.34
CA GLY A 133 -24.57 -25.38 -1.19
C GLY A 133 -23.33 -26.04 -0.56
N VAL A 134 -22.18 -25.37 -0.58
CA VAL A 134 -20.96 -25.84 0.08
C VAL A 134 -21.19 -25.88 1.60
N ALA A 135 -20.83 -26.99 2.24
CA ALA A 135 -21.01 -27.17 3.69
C ALA A 135 -20.24 -26.09 4.47
N GLY A 136 -20.90 -25.44 5.44
CA GLY A 136 -20.31 -24.33 6.20
C GLY A 136 -20.41 -22.96 5.53
N ALA A 137 -20.84 -22.85 4.27
CA ALA A 137 -20.98 -21.55 3.58
C ALA A 137 -22.03 -20.61 4.22
N CYS A 138 -22.97 -21.19 4.98
CA CYS A 138 -23.99 -20.48 5.74
C CYS A 138 -23.53 -20.05 7.14
N GLU A 139 -22.46 -20.65 7.65
CA GLU A 139 -21.78 -20.10 8.82
C GLU A 139 -21.19 -18.79 8.34
N ALA A 140 -21.60 -17.68 8.96
CA ALA A 140 -21.15 -16.36 8.56
C ALA A 140 -19.64 -16.42 8.30
N SER A 141 -19.19 -16.04 7.10
CA SER A 141 -17.79 -15.64 6.94
C SER A 141 -17.55 -14.61 8.02
N ALA A 142 -16.88 -14.99 9.09
CA ALA A 142 -16.47 -14.08 10.13
C ALA A 142 -15.29 -13.28 9.59
N LEU A 143 -15.56 -12.44 8.59
CA LEU A 143 -14.78 -11.26 8.31
C LEU A 143 -15.75 -10.08 8.29
N VAL A 144 -16.32 -9.82 9.47
CA VAL A 144 -16.37 -8.46 10.01
C VAL A 144 -16.11 -8.58 11.51
N ALA A 145 -14.90 -8.23 11.92
CA ALA A 145 -14.59 -7.98 13.30
C ALA A 145 -13.86 -6.64 13.41
N CYS A 146 -14.64 -5.58 13.23
CA CYS A 146 -14.32 -4.23 13.69
C CYS A 146 -15.27 -3.85 14.83
N ALA A 147 -15.57 -4.81 15.69
CA ALA A 147 -16.27 -4.59 16.94
C ALA A 147 -15.25 -4.21 18.03
N PRO A 148 -15.59 -3.30 18.96
CA PRO A 148 -14.74 -3.02 20.12
C PRO A 148 -14.39 -4.32 20.86
N GLY A 149 -13.09 -4.64 20.95
CA GLY A 149 -12.59 -5.84 21.64
C GLY A 149 -12.28 -7.05 20.74
N GLU A 150 -12.55 -6.98 19.43
CA GLU A 150 -12.15 -8.02 18.48
C GLU A 150 -10.90 -7.62 17.68
N ALA A 151 -10.04 -8.60 17.39
CA ALA A 151 -8.80 -8.38 16.67
C ALA A 151 -9.07 -8.20 15.16
N ASP A 152 -8.33 -7.29 14.53
CA ASP A 152 -8.37 -7.11 13.07
C ASP A 152 -7.75 -8.35 12.38
N PRO A 153 -8.52 -9.08 11.55
CA PRO A 153 -8.04 -10.29 10.87
C PRO A 153 -6.89 -10.03 9.90
N ASN A 154 -6.67 -8.79 9.46
CA ASN A 154 -5.55 -8.44 8.60
C ASN A 154 -4.30 -7.98 9.37
N ALA A 155 -4.39 -7.83 10.69
CA ALA A 155 -3.28 -7.43 11.53
C ALA A 155 -2.35 -8.62 11.86
N ARG A 156 -1.67 -9.18 10.85
CA ARG A 156 -0.77 -10.32 11.04
C ARG A 156 0.48 -9.94 11.83
N ARG A 157 0.92 -10.84 12.73
CA ARG A 157 2.21 -10.75 13.41
C ARG A 157 3.35 -10.67 12.39
N ARG A 158 4.34 -9.81 12.61
CA ARG A 158 5.45 -9.63 11.66
C ARG A 158 6.70 -9.04 12.33
N LEU A 159 7.81 -9.13 11.61
CA LEU A 159 9.01 -8.33 11.84
C LEU A 159 9.09 -7.30 10.72
N ARG A 160 9.22 -6.02 11.07
CA ARG A 160 9.28 -4.92 10.11
C ARG A 160 10.67 -4.33 10.08
N MET A 161 11.40 -4.55 8.99
CA MET A 161 12.71 -3.94 8.81
C MET A 161 12.57 -2.42 8.76
N LEU A 162 13.50 -1.69 9.39
CA LEU A 162 13.57 -0.24 9.27
C LEU A 162 13.79 0.15 7.81
N THR A 163 12.97 1.06 7.30
CA THR A 163 13.24 1.75 6.03
C THR A 163 14.52 2.58 6.13
N ARG A 164 15.10 2.99 5.00
CA ARG A 164 16.23 3.94 4.96
C ARG A 164 15.95 5.20 5.78
N PHE A 165 14.73 5.74 5.67
CA PHE A 165 14.28 6.91 6.42
C PHE A 165 14.28 6.63 7.93
N GLU A 166 13.67 5.52 8.35
CA GLU A 166 13.61 5.13 9.75
C GLU A 166 14.99 4.78 10.33
N TYR A 167 15.86 4.16 9.52
CA TYR A 167 17.24 3.82 9.88
C TYR A 167 18.04 5.09 10.18
N ASP A 168 18.00 6.08 9.29
CA ASP A 168 18.70 7.35 9.49
C ASP A 168 18.18 8.12 10.71
N ASN A 169 16.86 8.19 10.88
CA ASN A 169 16.28 8.88 12.04
C ASN A 169 16.61 8.15 13.35
N THR A 170 16.56 6.82 13.35
CA THR A 170 16.92 6.01 14.53
C THR A 170 18.39 6.20 14.89
N LEU A 171 19.30 6.18 13.91
CA LEU A 171 20.72 6.45 14.17
C LEU A 171 20.97 7.87 14.65
N ARG A 172 20.27 8.85 14.11
CA ARG A 172 20.35 10.24 14.58
C ARG A 172 19.98 10.36 16.04
N ASP A 173 18.85 9.78 16.45
CA ASP A 173 18.39 9.85 17.83
C ASP A 173 19.21 8.95 18.77
N LEU A 174 19.72 7.82 18.30
CA LEU A 174 20.54 6.88 19.08
C LEU A 174 21.97 7.40 19.28
N LEU A 175 22.58 7.95 18.23
CA LEU A 175 23.99 8.35 18.18
C LEU A 175 24.21 9.86 18.32
N TYR A 176 23.16 10.69 18.28
CA TYR A 176 23.27 12.15 18.29
C TYR A 176 24.17 12.69 17.17
N LEU A 177 24.07 12.06 15.99
CA LEU A 177 24.82 12.38 14.77
C LEU A 177 23.85 12.70 13.63
N ASP A 178 24.26 13.56 12.70
CA ASP A 178 23.53 13.70 11.44
C ASP A 178 23.73 12.43 10.60
N SER A 179 22.67 11.65 10.43
CA SER A 179 22.69 10.38 9.70
C SER A 179 22.29 10.56 8.24
N GLN A 180 23.09 10.01 7.33
CA GLN A 180 22.75 9.84 5.91
C GLN A 180 23.10 8.45 5.38
N TRP A 181 23.44 7.51 6.26
CA TRP A 181 23.86 6.16 5.88
C TRP A 181 22.75 5.37 5.19
N GLY A 182 21.48 5.65 5.51
CA GLY A 182 20.31 5.08 4.84
C GLY A 182 20.34 5.29 3.33
N GLN A 183 20.84 6.42 2.85
CA GLN A 183 20.92 6.71 1.40
C GLN A 183 21.85 5.73 0.64
N SER A 184 22.79 5.07 1.34
CA SER A 184 23.71 4.11 0.76
C SER A 184 23.16 2.69 0.64
N LEU A 185 22.08 2.38 1.39
CA LEU A 185 21.40 1.09 1.35
C LEU A 185 20.62 0.95 0.04
N PRO A 186 20.30 -0.25 -0.47
CA PRO A 186 19.37 -0.45 -1.59
C PRO A 186 17.94 0.05 -1.31
N ALA A 187 17.25 0.49 -2.37
CA ALA A 187 15.91 1.07 -2.27
C ALA A 187 14.88 0.02 -1.91
N GLU A 188 13.89 0.42 -1.14
CA GLU A 188 12.70 -0.36 -0.91
C GLU A 188 11.81 -0.38 -2.14
N GLU A 189 11.05 -1.47 -2.28
CA GLU A 189 10.00 -1.56 -3.27
C GLU A 189 8.83 -0.65 -2.88
N MET A 190 8.32 0.10 -3.86
CA MET A 190 7.21 1.04 -3.64
C MET A 190 5.89 0.33 -3.85
N VAL A 191 5.14 0.09 -2.77
CA VAL A 191 3.82 -0.56 -2.82
C VAL A 191 2.75 0.47 -2.57
N HIS A 192 1.82 0.64 -3.51
CA HIS A 192 0.82 1.72 -3.47
C HIS A 192 1.43 3.11 -3.20
N GLY A 193 2.69 3.33 -3.58
CA GLY A 193 3.43 4.58 -3.39
C GLY A 193 4.12 4.77 -2.04
N PHE A 194 4.19 3.75 -1.19
CA PHE A 194 4.93 3.81 0.07
C PHE A 194 6.08 2.81 0.07
N ASP A 195 7.20 3.19 0.70
CA ASP A 195 8.45 2.42 0.76
C ASP A 195 8.53 1.47 1.95
N ASN A 196 7.47 1.39 2.75
CA ASN A 196 7.53 0.82 4.09
C ASN A 196 6.70 -0.46 4.23
N ASN A 197 6.40 -1.12 3.11
CA ASN A 197 5.66 -2.38 3.06
C ASN A 197 6.53 -3.53 3.58
N ALA A 198 6.07 -4.17 4.66
CA ALA A 198 6.84 -5.22 5.32
C ALA A 198 6.87 -6.55 4.54
N ASP A 199 5.88 -6.81 3.68
CA ASP A 199 5.70 -8.09 3.00
C ASP A 199 6.55 -8.18 1.71
N GLU A 200 6.98 -7.05 1.14
CA GLU A 200 7.76 -6.98 -0.10
C GLU A 200 9.27 -6.75 0.12
N ARG A 201 9.73 -6.57 1.36
CA ARG A 201 11.14 -6.24 1.63
C ARG A 201 12.03 -7.48 1.58
N ALA A 202 12.74 -7.64 0.45
CA ALA A 202 13.78 -8.66 0.31
C ALA A 202 15.11 -8.26 0.96
N VAL A 203 15.77 -9.21 1.64
CA VAL A 203 17.13 -9.04 2.20
C VAL A 203 18.12 -9.79 1.33
N GLY A 204 18.80 -9.07 0.45
CA GLY A 204 19.89 -9.59 -0.39
C GLY A 204 21.28 -9.25 0.16
N GLN A 205 22.31 -9.90 -0.39
CA GLN A 205 23.71 -9.70 0.03
C GLN A 205 24.14 -8.23 0.01
N LEU A 206 23.77 -7.48 -1.04
CA LEU A 206 24.11 -6.06 -1.16
C LEU A 206 23.57 -5.22 0.02
N LEU A 207 22.36 -5.51 0.49
CA LEU A 207 21.78 -4.80 1.64
C LEU A 207 22.57 -5.13 2.91
N THR A 208 22.90 -6.40 3.13
CA THR A 208 23.69 -6.85 4.29
C THR A 208 25.07 -6.19 4.33
N ASP A 209 25.79 -6.17 3.20
CA ASP A 209 27.13 -5.55 3.12
C ASP A 209 27.07 -4.04 3.40
N LYS A 210 26.03 -3.35 2.90
CA LYS A 210 25.84 -1.92 3.14
C LYS A 210 25.45 -1.60 4.58
N LEU A 211 24.66 -2.45 5.23
CA LEU A 211 24.31 -2.31 6.65
C LEU A 211 25.55 -2.49 7.54
N LEU A 212 26.41 -3.47 7.24
CA LEU A 212 27.69 -3.64 7.95
C LEU A 212 28.57 -2.40 7.82
N ALA A 213 28.78 -1.92 6.59
CA ALA A 213 29.60 -0.72 6.34
C ALA A 213 29.03 0.52 7.06
N ALA A 214 27.72 0.71 7.02
CA ALA A 214 27.05 1.79 7.74
C ALA A 214 27.23 1.67 9.27
N ALA A 215 27.11 0.46 9.82
CA ALA A 215 27.30 0.23 11.26
C ALA A 215 28.73 0.53 11.72
N GLU A 216 29.74 0.12 10.95
CA GLU A 216 31.15 0.38 11.25
C GLU A 216 31.48 1.88 11.20
N GLU A 217 30.98 2.57 10.17
CA GLU A 217 31.20 4.01 10.02
C GLU A 217 30.49 4.80 11.13
N ALA A 218 29.22 4.47 11.41
CA ALA A 218 28.45 5.11 12.46
C ALA A 218 29.07 4.90 13.84
N ALA A 219 29.55 3.69 14.14
CA ALA A 219 30.25 3.39 15.40
C ALA A 219 31.57 4.17 15.50
N THR A 220 32.33 4.25 14.41
CA THR A 220 33.57 5.04 14.35
C THR A 220 33.31 6.51 14.65
N GLN A 221 32.26 7.10 14.07
CA GLN A 221 31.90 8.48 14.34
C GLN A 221 31.41 8.68 15.78
N ALA A 222 30.57 7.79 16.30
CA ALA A 222 30.01 7.88 17.65
C ALA A 222 31.10 7.95 18.74
N VAL A 223 32.17 7.15 18.61
CA VAL A 223 33.25 7.12 19.61
C VAL A 223 34.17 8.33 19.58
N THR A 224 34.12 9.17 18.53
CA THR A 224 34.87 10.44 18.51
C THR A 224 34.40 11.43 19.58
N ASN A 225 33.16 11.28 20.06
CA ASN A 225 32.58 12.09 21.12
C ASN A 225 31.85 11.21 22.14
N LEU A 226 32.58 10.24 22.70
CA LEU A 226 32.03 9.21 23.58
C LEU A 226 31.33 9.76 24.83
N SER A 227 31.67 10.96 25.29
CA SER A 227 31.02 11.62 26.43
C SER A 227 29.56 11.97 26.18
N ARG A 228 29.09 11.98 24.92
CA ARG A 228 27.64 12.06 24.60
C ARG A 228 26.88 10.77 24.89
N HIS A 229 27.58 9.64 24.93
CA HIS A 229 27.00 8.31 25.09
C HIS A 229 27.21 7.72 26.48
N VAL A 230 28.23 8.21 27.19
CA VAL A 230 28.68 7.65 28.45
C VAL A 230 29.04 8.78 29.42
N SER A 231 28.49 8.74 30.63
CA SER A 231 28.73 9.75 31.69
C SER A 231 29.63 9.27 32.83
N CYS A 232 29.98 7.98 32.86
CA CYS A 232 30.85 7.36 33.86
C CYS A 232 32.34 7.35 33.46
N ALA A 233 33.22 7.08 34.43
CA ALA A 233 34.66 6.96 34.18
C ALA A 233 34.98 5.70 33.36
N PRO A 234 35.89 5.76 32.36
CA PRO A 234 36.27 4.61 31.54
C PRO A 234 36.68 3.39 32.36
N GLY A 235 36.07 2.24 32.07
CA GLY A 235 36.32 0.97 32.74
C GLY A 235 35.18 -0.03 32.56
N GLU A 236 35.36 -1.24 33.09
CA GLU A 236 34.45 -2.37 32.87
C GLU A 236 33.02 -2.10 33.36
N GLU A 237 32.86 -1.52 34.56
CA GLU A 237 31.53 -1.19 35.10
C GLU A 237 30.81 -0.14 34.26
N CYS A 238 31.57 0.81 33.71
CA CYS A 238 31.03 1.84 32.83
C CYS A 238 30.59 1.25 31.47
N ALA A 239 31.36 0.28 30.94
CA ALA A 239 30.97 -0.47 29.74
C ALA A 239 29.71 -1.33 29.98
N LYS A 240 29.58 -1.95 31.16
CA LYS A 240 28.37 -2.70 31.54
C LYS A 240 27.13 -1.79 31.56
N GLN A 241 27.25 -0.60 32.13
CA GLN A 241 26.18 0.40 32.14
C GLN A 241 25.85 0.86 30.71
N PHE A 242 26.87 1.20 29.91
CA PHE A 242 26.68 1.59 28.53
C PHE A 242 25.93 0.51 27.72
N ILE A 243 26.32 -0.76 27.84
CA ILE A 243 25.65 -1.88 27.14
C ILE A 243 24.16 -1.93 27.50
N GLN A 244 23.81 -1.69 28.76
CA GLN A 244 22.42 -1.72 29.21
C GLN A 244 21.61 -0.53 28.66
N ASP A 245 22.14 0.69 28.83
CA ASP A 245 21.46 1.93 28.47
C ASP A 245 21.36 2.09 26.94
N PHE A 246 22.45 1.80 26.22
CA PHE A 246 22.49 1.81 24.76
C PHE A 246 21.64 0.68 24.17
N GLY A 247 21.74 -0.54 24.73
CA GLY A 247 20.97 -1.69 24.27
C GLY A 247 19.46 -1.51 24.42
N LEU A 248 19.00 -0.88 25.53
CA LEU A 248 17.59 -0.53 25.72
C LEU A 248 17.05 0.33 24.57
N ARG A 249 17.82 1.34 24.16
CA ARG A 249 17.45 2.28 23.10
C ARG A 249 17.57 1.66 21.72
N ALA A 250 18.68 0.97 21.45
CA ALA A 250 18.96 0.33 20.17
C ALA A 250 17.95 -0.76 19.84
N PHE A 251 17.58 -1.59 20.82
CA PHE A 251 16.63 -2.69 20.62
C PHE A 251 15.19 -2.29 20.96
N ARG A 252 15.00 -1.07 21.48
CA ARG A 252 13.72 -0.52 21.91
C ARG A 252 13.01 -1.36 22.98
N ARG A 253 13.77 -2.21 23.69
CA ARG A 253 13.35 -3.03 24.82
C ARG A 253 14.56 -3.35 25.70
N PRO A 254 14.36 -3.73 26.98
CA PRO A 254 15.45 -4.19 27.82
C PRO A 254 16.17 -5.38 27.19
N LEU A 255 17.49 -5.40 27.31
CA LEU A 255 18.29 -6.57 26.98
C LEU A 255 17.93 -7.73 27.92
N THR A 256 17.83 -8.92 27.36
CA THR A 256 17.83 -10.16 28.15
C THR A 256 19.19 -10.37 28.81
N ASP A 257 19.24 -11.17 29.87
CA ASP A 257 20.53 -11.44 30.55
C ASP A 257 21.54 -12.14 29.64
N ALA A 258 21.05 -13.00 28.73
CA ALA A 258 21.89 -13.63 27.71
C ALA A 258 22.49 -12.60 26.72
N GLU A 259 21.69 -11.60 26.31
CA GLU A 259 22.18 -10.52 25.45
C GLU A 259 23.21 -9.66 26.18
N LYS A 260 22.96 -9.27 27.44
CA LYS A 260 23.93 -8.51 28.25
C LYS A 260 25.27 -9.25 28.35
N LEU A 261 25.24 -10.53 28.69
CA LEU A 261 26.46 -11.36 28.82
C LEU A 261 27.20 -11.49 27.50
N ARG A 262 26.49 -11.65 26.37
CA ARG A 262 27.09 -11.71 25.03
C ARG A 262 27.84 -10.42 24.70
N TYR A 263 27.21 -9.27 24.90
CA TYR A 263 27.84 -7.97 24.62
C TYR A 263 28.99 -7.67 25.59
N GLN A 264 28.85 -8.01 26.87
CA GLN A 264 29.95 -7.87 27.83
C GLN A 264 31.16 -8.73 27.44
N SER A 265 30.92 -9.95 26.96
CA SER A 265 31.98 -10.86 26.51
C SER A 265 32.70 -10.31 25.26
N LEU A 266 31.95 -9.74 24.30
CA LEU A 266 32.52 -9.07 23.13
C LEU A 266 33.38 -7.86 23.54
N TYR A 267 32.88 -7.04 24.47
CA TYR A 267 33.64 -5.90 25.00
C TYR A 267 34.96 -6.37 25.63
N THR A 268 34.92 -7.37 26.52
CA THR A 268 36.11 -7.89 27.19
C THR A 268 37.14 -8.44 26.21
N LEU A 269 36.69 -9.14 25.16
CA LEU A 269 37.56 -9.68 24.11
C LEU A 269 38.31 -8.55 23.38
N VAL A 270 37.58 -7.59 22.83
CA VAL A 270 38.17 -6.48 22.06
C VAL A 270 39.03 -5.58 22.95
N ALA A 271 38.58 -5.30 24.17
CA ALA A 271 39.33 -4.48 25.11
C ALA A 271 40.68 -5.12 25.49
N ALA A 272 40.75 -6.45 25.58
CA ALA A 272 41.99 -7.16 25.85
C ALA A 272 42.97 -7.12 24.66
N GLU A 273 42.46 -7.19 23.43
CA GLU A 273 43.28 -7.16 22.20
C GLU A 273 43.89 -5.76 21.95
N GLU A 274 43.14 -4.69 22.25
CA GLU A 274 43.48 -3.30 21.90
C GLU A 274 44.27 -2.55 22.99
N GLY A 275 44.56 -3.19 24.13
CA GLY A 275 45.43 -2.67 25.19
C GLY A 275 45.00 -1.28 25.70
N THR A 276 45.84 -0.25 25.51
CA THR A 276 45.58 1.10 26.01
C THR A 276 44.37 1.77 25.37
N ASN A 277 43.95 1.35 24.17
CA ASN A 277 42.74 1.85 23.49
C ASN A 277 41.52 0.95 23.74
N GLY A 278 41.68 -0.11 24.54
CA GLY A 278 40.70 -1.18 24.68
C GLY A 278 39.32 -0.74 25.15
N TYR A 279 39.23 0.30 25.99
CA TYR A 279 37.93 0.85 26.38
C TYR A 279 37.15 1.39 25.18
N THR A 280 37.76 2.28 24.39
CA THR A 280 37.11 2.95 23.26
C THR A 280 36.79 1.96 22.14
N GLU A 281 37.75 1.12 21.75
CA GLU A 281 37.52 0.12 20.70
C GLU A 281 36.53 -0.97 21.14
N GLY A 282 36.53 -1.33 22.43
CA GLY A 282 35.50 -2.19 23.01
C GLY A 282 34.10 -1.60 22.85
N ILE A 283 33.89 -0.32 23.20
CA ILE A 283 32.60 0.36 23.03
C ILE A 283 32.22 0.46 21.55
N LYS A 284 33.17 0.79 20.67
CA LYS A 284 32.97 0.81 19.22
C LYS A 284 32.46 -0.54 18.72
N ALA A 285 33.06 -1.65 19.14
CA ALA A 285 32.65 -2.99 18.77
C ALA A 285 31.21 -3.31 19.25
N ILE A 286 30.81 -2.83 20.43
CA ILE A 286 29.43 -2.96 20.91
C ILE A 286 28.46 -2.21 20.02
N ILE A 287 28.75 -0.95 19.68
CA ILE A 287 27.89 -0.15 18.78
C ILE A 287 27.76 -0.87 17.44
N THR A 288 28.89 -1.23 16.81
CA THR A 288 28.91 -1.96 15.52
C THR A 288 28.09 -3.24 15.58
N ALA A 289 28.22 -4.04 16.64
CA ALA A 289 27.51 -5.32 16.77
C ALA A 289 26.01 -5.15 17.05
N MET A 290 25.61 -4.12 17.82
CA MET A 290 24.19 -3.85 18.08
C MET A 290 23.48 -3.29 16.84
N LEU A 291 24.12 -2.41 16.07
CA LEU A 291 23.55 -1.83 14.84
C LEU A 291 23.33 -2.86 13.73
N GLN A 292 24.03 -4.00 13.77
CA GLN A 292 23.82 -5.12 12.85
C GLN A 292 22.83 -6.17 13.37
N SER A 293 22.39 -6.05 14.62
CA SER A 293 21.48 -7.02 15.22
C SER A 293 20.10 -6.94 14.56
N PRO A 294 19.43 -8.09 14.32
CA PRO A 294 18.02 -8.09 13.96
C PRO A 294 17.14 -7.31 14.94
N ASN A 295 17.50 -7.25 16.22
CA ASN A 295 16.76 -6.45 17.21
C ASN A 295 16.86 -4.93 16.96
N PHE A 296 17.93 -4.46 16.29
CA PHE A 296 18.05 -3.07 15.85
C PHE A 296 17.45 -2.86 14.45
N LEU A 297 17.73 -3.77 13.51
CA LEU A 297 17.31 -3.63 12.11
C LEU A 297 15.81 -3.84 11.92
N TYR A 298 15.13 -4.52 12.85
CA TYR A 298 13.70 -4.79 12.78
C TYR A 298 12.97 -4.25 14.00
N ARG A 299 11.76 -3.77 13.76
CA ARG A 299 10.70 -3.58 14.74
C ARG A 299 9.93 -4.88 14.88
N THR A 300 9.66 -5.28 16.12
CA THR A 300 8.91 -6.49 16.42
C THR A 300 7.43 -6.16 16.60
N GLU A 301 6.58 -6.90 15.92
CA GLU A 301 5.13 -6.88 16.11
C GLU A 301 4.65 -8.32 16.36
N LEU A 302 5.35 -9.01 17.27
CA LEU A 302 5.11 -10.43 17.52
C LEU A 302 4.10 -10.61 18.64
N GLY A 303 4.13 -9.76 19.67
CA GLY A 303 3.24 -9.85 20.81
C GLY A 303 3.28 -11.17 21.57
N GLU A 304 2.52 -11.21 22.66
CA GLU A 304 2.30 -12.37 23.52
C GLU A 304 0.97 -13.02 23.17
N HIS A 305 0.94 -14.36 23.13
CA HIS A 305 -0.26 -15.11 22.79
C HIS A 305 -1.34 -14.95 23.87
N ILE A 306 -2.57 -14.59 23.47
CA ILE A 306 -3.71 -14.37 24.36
C ILE A 306 -4.90 -15.32 24.09
N GLY A 307 -4.71 -16.35 23.26
CA GLY A 307 -5.75 -17.34 22.89
C GLY A 307 -6.38 -17.08 21.51
N ASP A 308 -7.03 -18.10 20.96
CA ASP A 308 -7.75 -18.04 19.67
C ASP A 308 -6.93 -17.48 18.48
N GLY A 309 -5.62 -17.75 18.46
CA GLY A 309 -4.71 -17.21 17.45
C GLY A 309 -4.45 -15.71 17.56
N LYS A 310 -4.85 -15.06 18.65
CA LYS A 310 -4.66 -13.64 18.91
C LYS A 310 -3.42 -13.40 19.78
N TYR A 311 -2.80 -12.25 19.55
CA TYR A 311 -1.58 -11.82 20.21
C TYR A 311 -1.72 -10.36 20.64
N LYS A 312 -1.27 -10.03 21.85
CA LYS A 312 -1.24 -8.65 22.35
C LYS A 312 0.20 -8.16 22.30
N LEU A 313 0.42 -7.00 21.69
CA LEU A 313 1.74 -6.35 21.71
C LEU A 313 2.09 -5.97 23.15
N ASN A 314 3.35 -6.18 23.53
CA ASN A 314 3.84 -5.72 24.84
C ASN A 314 4.06 -4.20 24.83
N ASP A 315 4.22 -3.59 26.01
CA ASP A 315 4.32 -2.13 26.09
C ASP A 315 5.52 -1.52 25.35
N TYR A 316 6.63 -2.25 25.17
CA TYR A 316 7.77 -1.78 24.39
C TYR A 316 7.50 -1.83 22.88
N GLU A 317 6.77 -2.84 22.41
CA GLU A 317 6.26 -2.90 21.04
C GLU A 317 5.26 -1.76 20.81
N VAL A 318 4.32 -1.50 21.72
CA VAL A 318 3.36 -0.38 21.61
C VAL A 318 4.07 0.98 21.63
N ALA A 319 5.08 1.17 22.47
CA ALA A 319 5.90 2.39 22.47
C ALA A 319 6.62 2.59 21.11
N SER A 320 7.11 1.51 20.53
CA SER A 320 7.74 1.53 19.20
C SER A 320 6.72 1.83 18.10
N GLU A 321 5.52 1.24 18.15
CA GLU A 321 4.45 1.56 17.20
C GLU A 321 4.08 3.04 17.22
N LEU A 322 3.97 3.65 18.42
CA LEU A 322 3.77 5.10 18.57
C LEU A 322 4.94 5.90 17.99
N SER A 323 6.18 5.57 18.39
CA SER A 323 7.37 6.35 18.00
C SER A 323 7.63 6.32 16.51
N TYR A 324 7.47 5.16 15.87
CA TYR A 324 7.68 5.04 14.44
C TYR A 324 6.50 5.59 13.64
N LEU A 325 5.26 5.54 14.13
CA LEU A 325 4.13 6.17 13.43
C LEU A 325 4.30 7.70 13.34
N PHE A 326 4.73 8.36 14.43
CA PHE A 326 4.76 9.82 14.49
C PHE A 326 6.12 10.45 14.20
N TRP A 327 7.23 9.77 14.53
CA TRP A 327 8.58 10.33 14.40
C TRP A 327 9.49 9.51 13.47
N GLY A 328 9.08 8.31 13.05
CA GLY A 328 9.92 7.43 12.23
C GLY A 328 11.23 7.05 12.92
N SER A 329 11.24 7.00 14.26
CA SER A 329 12.42 6.78 15.08
C SER A 329 12.07 6.08 16.39
N MET A 330 13.09 5.74 17.18
CA MET A 330 12.95 5.10 18.48
C MET A 330 12.13 5.92 19.50
N PRO A 331 11.52 5.26 20.51
CA PRO A 331 10.81 5.94 21.60
C PRO A 331 11.68 6.95 22.35
N ASP A 332 11.07 8.00 22.89
CA ASP A 332 11.74 8.90 23.83
C ASP A 332 11.75 8.32 25.26
N GLU A 333 12.45 9.00 26.17
CA GLU A 333 12.55 8.58 27.57
C GLU A 333 11.18 8.46 28.24
N GLU A 334 10.24 9.34 27.90
CA GLU A 334 8.88 9.33 28.43
C GLU A 334 8.10 8.08 28.00
N LEU A 335 8.17 7.71 26.72
CA LEU A 335 7.57 6.46 26.23
C LEU A 335 8.27 5.22 26.81
N PHE A 336 9.60 5.22 26.93
CA PHE A 336 10.32 4.11 27.58
C PHE A 336 9.92 3.94 29.04
N ALA A 337 9.72 5.04 29.78
CA ALA A 337 9.27 5.01 31.16
C ALA A 337 7.84 4.43 31.27
N LYS A 338 6.93 4.84 30.39
CA LYS A 338 5.56 4.30 30.32
C LYS A 338 5.55 2.82 29.92
N ALA A 339 6.45 2.42 29.03
CA ALA A 339 6.60 1.02 28.63
C ALA A 339 7.11 0.15 29.78
N LYS A 340 8.15 0.61 30.48
CA LYS A 340 8.68 -0.04 31.68
C LYS A 340 7.63 -0.18 32.78
N ALA A 341 6.75 0.82 32.92
CA ALA A 341 5.68 0.81 33.91
C ALA A 341 4.47 -0.05 33.51
N GLY A 342 4.42 -0.59 32.29
CA GLY A 342 3.28 -1.38 31.79
C GLY A 342 2.01 -0.54 31.58
N THR A 343 2.14 0.78 31.44
CA THR A 343 0.97 1.68 31.41
C THR A 343 0.35 1.82 30.03
N LEU A 344 1.08 1.59 28.93
CA LEU A 344 0.55 1.72 27.57
C LEU A 344 -0.48 0.61 27.28
N SER A 345 -0.26 -0.58 27.82
CA SER A 345 -1.16 -1.74 27.66
C SER A 345 -2.31 -1.78 28.68
N SER A 346 -2.14 -1.17 29.85
CA SER A 346 -3.12 -1.19 30.95
C SER A 346 -4.03 0.04 30.99
N LYS A 347 -3.65 1.13 30.31
CA LYS A 347 -4.39 2.40 30.22
C LYS A 347 -4.54 2.84 28.76
N PRO A 348 -5.47 2.25 27.98
CA PRO A 348 -5.62 2.52 26.56
C PRO A 348 -5.91 4.00 26.24
N GLU A 349 -6.44 4.77 27.19
CA GLU A 349 -6.64 6.22 27.08
C GLU A 349 -5.32 7.01 26.95
N LEU A 350 -4.18 6.42 27.30
CA LEU A 350 -2.87 7.04 27.11
C LEU A 350 -2.44 7.08 25.64
N LEU A 351 -2.86 6.13 24.80
CA LEU A 351 -2.44 6.08 23.40
C LEU A 351 -2.79 7.36 22.62
N PRO A 352 -4.05 7.85 22.62
CA PRO A 352 -4.36 9.12 21.96
C PRO A 352 -3.71 10.33 22.64
N THR A 353 -3.40 10.25 23.94
CA THR A 353 -2.69 11.33 24.66
C THR A 353 -1.24 11.44 24.17
N GLU A 354 -0.54 10.31 24.05
CA GLU A 354 0.81 10.27 23.49
C GLU A 354 0.84 10.63 22.02
N ALA A 355 -0.10 10.13 21.22
CA ALA A 355 -0.24 10.48 19.81
C ALA A 355 -0.32 12.01 19.61
N ARG A 356 -1.13 12.70 20.42
CA ARG A 356 -1.25 14.17 20.40
C ARG A 356 0.05 14.86 20.78
N ARG A 357 0.70 14.42 21.87
CA ARG A 357 1.99 14.96 22.34
C ARG A 357 3.05 14.86 21.23
N MET A 358 3.12 13.71 20.57
CA MET A 358 4.10 13.43 19.55
C MET A 358 3.83 14.16 18.24
N LEU A 359 2.57 14.26 17.83
CA LEU A 359 2.17 15.03 16.65
C LEU A 359 2.45 16.53 16.86
N ALA A 360 2.21 17.07 18.05
CA ALA A 360 2.50 18.48 18.36
C ALA A 360 4.01 18.80 18.37
N SER A 361 4.88 17.81 18.58
CA SER A 361 6.33 17.99 18.55
C SER A 361 6.83 18.35 17.15
N SER A 362 7.90 19.16 17.06
CA SER A 362 8.60 19.41 15.79
C SER A 362 9.24 18.14 15.21
N ARG A 363 9.48 17.11 16.04
CA ARG A 363 10.02 15.81 15.62
C ARG A 363 9.12 15.04 14.64
N SER A 364 7.83 15.37 14.55
CA SER A 364 6.93 14.71 13.59
C SER A 364 6.94 15.34 12.20
N ARG A 365 7.55 16.52 12.01
CA ARG A 365 7.64 17.16 10.67
C ARG A 365 8.27 16.26 9.60
N PRO A 366 9.43 15.61 9.84
CA PRO A 366 10.02 14.74 8.83
C PRO A 366 9.12 13.56 8.44
N MET A 367 8.31 13.05 9.38
CA MET A 367 7.40 11.95 9.10
C MET A 367 6.19 12.38 8.27
N LEU A 368 5.61 13.55 8.56
CA LEU A 368 4.56 14.14 7.73
C LEU A 368 5.08 14.44 6.32
N ASP A 369 6.29 14.99 6.22
CA ASP A 369 6.98 15.24 4.95
C ASP A 369 7.23 13.94 4.17
N HIS A 370 7.61 12.85 4.86
CA HIS A 370 7.82 11.54 4.24
C HIS A 370 6.51 11.00 3.67
N PHE A 371 5.41 11.05 4.46
CA PHE A 371 4.09 10.67 3.99
C PHE A 371 3.65 11.47 2.76
N VAL A 372 3.64 12.80 2.80
CA VAL A 372 3.13 13.63 1.69
C VAL A 372 4.01 13.50 0.45
N SER A 373 5.32 13.34 0.64
CA SER A 373 6.26 13.09 -0.46
C SER A 373 5.98 11.78 -1.19
N GLN A 374 5.57 10.74 -0.47
CA GLN A 374 5.24 9.44 -1.02
C GLN A 374 3.83 9.38 -1.60
N TRP A 375 2.85 9.90 -0.87
CA TRP A 375 1.46 9.96 -1.30
C TRP A 375 1.30 10.64 -2.66
N LEU A 376 2.02 11.74 -2.88
CA LEU A 376 1.94 12.55 -4.09
C LEU A 376 3.12 12.35 -5.05
N ASP A 377 4.02 11.40 -4.77
CA ASP A 377 5.24 11.12 -5.56
C ASP A 377 6.08 12.39 -5.83
N LEU A 378 6.27 13.21 -4.79
CA LEU A 378 7.02 14.47 -4.89
C LEU A 378 8.52 14.25 -5.15
N GLY A 379 9.04 13.05 -4.93
CA GLY A 379 10.43 12.71 -5.19
C GLY A 379 10.80 12.77 -6.68
N HIS A 380 9.85 12.44 -7.56
CA HIS A 380 10.05 12.41 -8.99
C HIS A 380 10.46 13.77 -9.57
N ILE A 381 10.01 14.88 -8.95
CA ILE A 381 10.34 16.25 -9.41
C ILE A 381 11.85 16.47 -9.58
N ASN A 382 12.69 15.84 -8.76
CA ASN A 382 14.14 16.00 -8.81
C ASN A 382 14.75 15.46 -10.11
N GLN A 383 14.10 14.48 -10.73
CA GLN A 383 14.55 13.78 -11.94
C GLN A 383 13.88 14.31 -13.22
N VAL A 384 12.88 15.20 -13.08
CA VAL A 384 12.15 15.75 -14.23
C VAL A 384 13.09 16.56 -15.11
N GLN A 385 13.19 16.15 -16.37
CA GLN A 385 13.90 16.86 -17.43
C GLN A 385 12.88 17.53 -18.38
N LYS A 386 13.21 18.74 -18.82
CA LYS A 386 12.39 19.55 -19.72
C LYS A 386 13.24 20.03 -20.88
N ASP A 387 12.57 20.36 -21.99
CA ASP A 387 13.24 20.91 -23.16
C ASP A 387 13.87 22.27 -22.87
N THR A 388 14.83 22.65 -23.72
CA THR A 388 15.60 23.91 -23.58
C THR A 388 14.74 25.17 -23.56
N ALA A 389 13.51 25.10 -24.08
CA ALA A 389 12.50 26.16 -23.97
C ALA A 389 12.12 26.50 -22.50
N PHE A 390 12.38 25.60 -21.55
CA PHE A 390 12.12 25.77 -20.13
C PHE A 390 13.43 25.88 -19.32
N ALA A 391 14.43 26.60 -19.84
CA ALA A 391 15.75 26.73 -19.21
C ALA A 391 15.73 27.30 -17.78
N ASP A 392 14.70 28.06 -17.42
CA ASP A 392 14.48 28.62 -16.09
C ASP A 392 13.83 27.63 -15.09
N PHE A 393 13.43 26.42 -15.53
CA PHE A 393 13.04 25.29 -14.68
C PHE A 393 14.27 24.60 -14.05
N SER A 394 15.00 25.39 -13.25
CA SER A 394 16.25 24.99 -12.62
C SER A 394 16.07 24.00 -11.45
N PRO A 395 17.13 23.29 -11.01
CA PRO A 395 17.09 22.48 -9.79
C PRO A 395 16.59 23.26 -8.56
N THR A 396 16.94 24.55 -8.44
CA THR A 396 16.48 25.42 -7.36
C THR A 396 14.96 25.61 -7.39
N ILE A 397 14.36 25.80 -8.57
CA ILE A 397 12.90 25.88 -8.72
C ILE A 397 12.25 24.55 -8.34
N ARG A 398 12.81 23.42 -8.76
CA ARG A 398 12.28 22.08 -8.44
C ARG A 398 12.31 21.79 -6.93
N ALA A 399 13.41 22.15 -6.26
CA ALA A 399 13.51 22.05 -4.81
C ALA A 399 12.47 22.95 -4.10
N ALA A 400 12.27 24.19 -4.59
CA ALA A 400 11.27 25.10 -4.04
C ALA A 400 9.84 24.58 -4.24
N MET A 401 9.51 23.96 -5.38
CA MET A 401 8.19 23.36 -5.63
C MET A 401 7.90 22.19 -4.69
N LYS A 402 8.90 21.35 -4.39
CA LYS A 402 8.74 20.28 -3.40
C LYS A 402 8.47 20.89 -2.02
N ALA A 403 9.29 21.86 -1.62
CA ALA A 403 9.18 22.56 -0.34
C ALA A 403 7.83 23.28 -0.17
N GLU A 404 7.30 23.90 -1.23
CA GLU A 404 5.96 24.49 -1.27
C GLU A 404 4.87 23.50 -0.83
N THR A 405 4.97 22.26 -1.32
CA THR A 405 3.95 21.23 -1.09
C THR A 405 4.02 20.66 0.32
N THR A 406 5.24 20.38 0.80
CA THR A 406 5.45 19.88 2.16
C THR A 406 5.10 20.95 3.19
N GLU A 407 5.46 22.22 2.95
CA GLU A 407 5.13 23.32 3.85
C GLU A 407 3.61 23.60 3.92
N LEU A 408 2.89 23.57 2.79
CA LEU A 408 1.43 23.70 2.81
C LEU A 408 0.79 22.61 3.67
N PHE A 409 1.26 21.36 3.52
CA PHE A 409 0.75 20.24 4.31
C PHE A 409 1.04 20.41 5.81
N ASP A 410 2.29 20.73 6.19
CA ASP A 410 2.65 20.97 7.60
C ASP A 410 1.85 22.12 8.22
N TYR A 411 1.73 23.23 7.48
CA TYR A 411 0.97 24.40 7.94
C TYR A 411 -0.50 24.08 8.14
N VAL A 412 -1.16 23.40 7.19
CA VAL A 412 -2.57 23.03 7.34
C VAL A 412 -2.77 22.12 8.54
N VAL A 413 -1.90 21.14 8.75
CA VAL A 413 -1.99 20.18 9.86
C VAL A 413 -1.76 20.83 11.22
N ARG A 414 -0.84 21.79 11.33
CA ARG A 414 -0.38 22.33 12.62
C ARG A 414 -0.92 23.70 12.98
N ASP A 415 -0.97 24.60 12.00
CA ASP A 415 -1.10 26.04 12.22
C ASP A 415 -2.38 26.63 11.62
N SER A 416 -3.15 25.86 10.82
CA SER A 416 -4.43 26.27 10.23
C SER A 416 -5.61 25.38 10.70
N SER A 417 -6.54 25.02 9.81
CA SER A 417 -7.77 24.32 10.18
C SER A 417 -7.55 22.86 10.59
N GLY A 418 -6.43 22.26 10.20
CA GLY A 418 -6.19 20.83 10.34
C GLY A 418 -7.04 19.95 9.44
N ARG A 419 -7.82 20.51 8.49
CA ARG A 419 -8.82 19.75 7.72
C ARG A 419 -8.37 19.46 6.29
N LEU A 420 -8.66 18.24 5.82
CA LEU A 420 -8.33 17.79 4.46
C LEU A 420 -8.86 18.71 3.33
N PRO A 421 -10.10 19.22 3.36
CA PRO A 421 -10.60 20.13 2.33
C PRO A 421 -9.72 21.36 2.07
N GLU A 422 -9.06 21.90 3.11
CA GLU A 422 -8.21 23.08 2.97
C GLU A 422 -7.01 22.83 2.04
N LEU A 423 -6.48 21.60 1.98
CA LEU A 423 -5.40 21.25 1.05
C LEU A 423 -5.83 21.41 -0.42
N PHE A 424 -7.11 21.32 -0.73
CA PHE A 424 -7.64 21.45 -2.09
C PHE A 424 -8.14 22.85 -2.40
N THR A 425 -8.60 23.59 -1.39
CA THR A 425 -9.28 24.88 -1.59
C THR A 425 -8.49 26.08 -1.05
N SER A 426 -7.24 25.90 -0.62
CA SER A 426 -6.42 27.00 -0.11
C SER A 426 -6.23 28.09 -1.18
N ASP A 427 -6.46 29.34 -0.78
CA ASP A 427 -6.21 30.53 -1.61
C ASP A 427 -4.85 31.17 -1.32
N TYR A 428 -3.93 30.38 -0.73
CA TYR A 428 -2.57 30.77 -0.39
C TYR A 428 -1.59 29.61 -0.67
N THR A 429 -0.30 29.94 -0.79
CA THR A 429 0.81 28.97 -0.93
C THR A 429 2.05 29.44 -0.16
N PHE A 430 3.05 28.56 -0.05
CA PHE A 430 4.37 28.87 0.50
C PHE A 430 5.43 28.82 -0.59
N ALA A 431 6.03 29.95 -0.90
CA ALA A 431 7.00 30.06 -1.98
C ALA A 431 8.22 30.91 -1.60
N THR A 432 9.38 30.53 -2.14
CA THR A 432 10.54 31.41 -2.18
C THR A 432 10.29 32.56 -3.16
N ASP A 433 11.05 33.66 -3.07
CA ASP A 433 11.00 34.75 -4.06
C ASP A 433 11.18 34.26 -5.51
N ALA A 434 12.10 33.30 -5.71
CA ALA A 434 12.37 32.72 -7.01
C ALA A 434 11.16 31.94 -7.55
N LEU A 435 10.50 31.14 -6.70
CA LEU A 435 9.32 30.36 -7.10
C LEU A 435 8.11 31.28 -7.36
N ALA A 436 7.89 32.29 -6.52
CA ALA A 436 6.82 33.26 -6.72
C ALA A 436 6.99 34.04 -8.04
N THR A 437 8.23 34.42 -8.37
CA THR A 437 8.57 35.03 -9.66
C THR A 437 8.32 34.07 -10.82
N PHE A 438 8.73 32.81 -10.68
CA PHE A 438 8.52 31.76 -11.67
C PHE A 438 7.03 31.52 -11.94
N TYR A 439 6.18 31.63 -10.91
CA TYR A 439 4.73 31.52 -11.01
C TYR A 439 4.01 32.79 -11.41
N ARG A 440 4.69 33.94 -11.39
CA ARG A 440 4.10 35.26 -11.63
C ARG A 440 2.96 35.58 -10.64
N LEU A 441 3.19 35.31 -9.36
CA LEU A 441 2.19 35.58 -8.32
C LEU A 441 1.89 37.10 -8.24
N PRO A 442 0.61 37.49 -8.08
CA PRO A 442 0.16 38.89 -8.26
C PRO A 442 0.39 39.80 -7.05
N SER A 443 0.62 39.24 -5.87
CA SER A 443 0.77 39.93 -4.59
C SER A 443 2.16 39.75 -4.01
N GLY A 444 2.55 40.58 -3.03
CA GLY A 444 3.75 40.34 -2.21
C GLY A 444 3.49 39.29 -1.11
N PRO A 445 4.55 38.83 -0.41
CA PRO A 445 4.41 37.88 0.68
C PRO A 445 3.58 38.45 1.84
N VAL A 446 2.77 37.60 2.48
CA VAL A 446 1.96 37.93 3.65
C VAL A 446 2.70 37.54 4.93
N THR A 447 2.57 38.35 5.97
CA THR A 447 3.11 38.04 7.30
C THR A 447 2.23 37.01 8.03
N THR A 448 2.81 35.89 8.41
CA THR A 448 2.16 34.82 9.18
C THR A 448 2.54 34.89 10.67
N SER A 449 1.68 34.34 11.53
CA SER A 449 1.95 34.22 12.97
C SER A 449 3.02 33.17 13.30
N SER A 450 3.15 32.12 12.49
CA SER A 450 4.24 31.14 12.54
C SER A 450 5.24 31.41 11.42
N ALA A 451 6.55 31.33 11.72
CA ALA A 451 7.59 31.47 10.72
C ALA A 451 7.66 30.17 9.88
N PRO A 452 7.50 30.23 8.55
CA PRO A 452 7.67 29.08 7.68
C PRO A 452 9.10 28.52 7.73
N ALA A 453 9.32 27.34 7.14
CA ALA A 453 10.68 26.84 6.93
C ALA A 453 11.59 27.88 6.22
N SER A 454 12.89 27.86 6.54
CA SER A 454 13.85 28.89 6.13
C SER A 454 13.76 29.20 4.63
N GLY A 455 13.42 30.45 4.29
CA GLY A 455 13.35 30.96 2.92
C GLY A 455 11.97 30.86 2.24
N LEU A 456 11.01 30.16 2.82
CA LEU A 456 9.61 30.18 2.37
C LEU A 456 8.85 31.34 3.04
N ARG A 457 7.91 31.91 2.30
CA ARG A 457 6.94 32.88 2.82
C ARG A 457 5.56 32.55 2.24
N MET A 458 4.51 32.93 2.96
CA MET A 458 3.15 32.77 2.48
C MET A 458 2.82 33.82 1.41
N TRP A 459 2.09 33.41 0.37
CA TRP A 459 1.62 34.28 -0.71
C TRP A 459 0.13 34.03 -0.96
N GLU A 460 -0.64 35.09 -1.19
CA GLU A 460 -2.03 34.94 -1.64
C GLU A 460 -2.07 34.54 -3.12
N LEU A 461 -2.99 33.63 -3.46
CA LEU A 461 -3.17 33.10 -4.81
C LEU A 461 -4.36 33.73 -5.54
N LYS A 462 -5.11 34.64 -4.92
CA LYS A 462 -6.26 35.31 -5.56
C LYS A 462 -5.86 35.89 -6.91
N SER A 463 -6.63 35.57 -7.95
CA SER A 463 -6.41 35.99 -9.34
C SER A 463 -5.13 35.45 -10.01
N SER A 464 -4.40 34.54 -9.37
CA SER A 464 -3.20 33.90 -9.96
C SER A 464 -3.53 32.72 -10.88
N GLY A 465 -4.78 32.23 -10.84
CA GLY A 465 -5.19 30.99 -11.49
C GLY A 465 -4.70 29.73 -10.75
N ARG A 466 -4.21 29.88 -9.52
CA ARG A 466 -3.77 28.80 -8.63
C ARG A 466 -4.59 28.81 -7.36
N GLY A 467 -4.64 27.65 -6.72
CA GLY A 467 -5.29 27.38 -5.45
C GLY A 467 -5.13 25.91 -5.15
N GLY A 468 -4.98 25.53 -3.89
CA GLY A 468 -4.84 24.12 -3.49
C GLY A 468 -3.63 23.38 -4.08
N ILE A 469 -3.42 22.18 -3.52
CA ILE A 469 -2.24 21.36 -3.74
C ILE A 469 -2.10 20.86 -5.18
N LEU A 470 -3.21 20.67 -5.93
CA LEU A 470 -3.15 20.15 -7.30
C LEU A 470 -2.64 21.18 -8.32
N THR A 471 -2.49 22.44 -7.91
CA THR A 471 -1.88 23.50 -8.72
C THR A 471 -0.39 23.71 -8.43
N HIS A 472 0.19 22.95 -7.50
CA HIS A 472 1.62 23.01 -7.18
C HIS A 472 2.48 22.42 -8.31
N GLY A 473 3.63 23.04 -8.57
CA GLY A 473 4.52 22.62 -9.65
C GLY A 473 5.15 21.25 -9.45
N SER A 474 5.31 20.82 -8.20
CA SER A 474 5.81 19.48 -7.83
C SER A 474 4.91 18.37 -8.39
N ILE A 475 3.60 18.61 -8.44
CA ILE A 475 2.60 17.71 -9.03
C ILE A 475 2.52 17.94 -10.54
N LEU A 476 2.28 19.18 -10.96
CA LEU A 476 2.00 19.50 -12.36
C LEU A 476 3.15 19.14 -13.31
N ALA A 477 4.40 19.38 -12.90
CA ALA A 477 5.58 19.18 -13.74
C ALA A 477 6.04 17.71 -13.77
N SER A 478 5.86 16.98 -12.66
CA SER A 478 6.15 15.54 -12.56
C SER A 478 5.18 14.70 -13.39
N GLN A 479 3.94 15.17 -13.54
CA GLN A 479 2.91 14.53 -14.37
C GLN A 479 2.84 15.11 -15.79
N ALA A 480 3.96 15.53 -16.37
CA ALA A 480 4.05 16.09 -17.72
C ALA A 480 5.20 15.48 -18.53
N THR A 481 5.19 15.67 -19.85
CA THR A 481 6.33 15.31 -20.73
C THR A 481 7.38 16.44 -20.70
N PRO A 482 8.55 16.27 -21.34
CA PRO A 482 9.52 17.36 -21.45
C PRO A 482 8.99 18.58 -22.20
N GLN A 483 8.09 18.37 -23.17
CA GLN A 483 7.55 19.40 -24.05
C GLN A 483 6.21 19.97 -23.59
N THR A 484 5.28 19.12 -23.13
CA THR A 484 3.86 19.48 -22.98
C THR A 484 3.26 18.97 -21.68
N SER A 485 2.14 19.58 -21.25
CA SER A 485 1.28 19.00 -20.21
C SER A 485 0.78 17.61 -20.65
N SER A 486 0.40 16.78 -19.67
CA SER A 486 -0.18 15.46 -19.92
C SER A 486 -1.47 15.27 -19.11
N PRO A 487 -2.65 15.46 -19.74
CA PRO A 487 -3.94 15.13 -19.14
C PRO A 487 -3.99 13.69 -18.61
N ILE A 488 -3.44 12.74 -19.37
CA ILE A 488 -3.41 11.32 -18.98
C ILE A 488 -2.72 11.13 -17.63
N ARG A 489 -1.48 11.64 -17.48
CA ARG A 489 -0.69 11.45 -16.25
C ARG A 489 -1.31 12.18 -15.06
N ARG A 490 -1.82 13.40 -15.27
CA ARG A 490 -2.50 14.19 -14.22
C ARG A 490 -3.83 13.53 -13.78
N GLY A 491 -4.61 13.01 -14.72
CA GLY A 491 -5.83 12.25 -14.43
C GLY A 491 -5.56 10.92 -13.72
N LYS A 492 -4.53 10.19 -14.14
CA LYS A 492 -4.03 8.96 -13.47
C LYS A 492 -3.67 9.23 -12.02
N LEU A 493 -2.94 10.31 -11.74
CA LEU A 493 -2.58 10.70 -10.38
C LEU A 493 -3.84 10.87 -9.51
N VAL A 494 -4.84 11.62 -10.01
CA VAL A 494 -6.10 11.82 -9.26
C VAL A 494 -6.80 10.49 -8.97
N ARG A 495 -6.90 9.60 -9.97
CA ARG A 495 -7.51 8.26 -9.81
C ARG A 495 -6.80 7.43 -8.75
N GLU A 496 -5.50 7.26 -8.90
CA GLU A 496 -4.75 6.31 -8.07
C GLU A 496 -4.41 6.87 -6.69
N ARG A 497 -4.09 8.17 -6.59
CA ARG A 497 -3.61 8.77 -5.33
C ARG A 497 -4.72 9.40 -4.50
N LEU A 498 -5.74 9.98 -5.13
CA LEU A 498 -6.80 10.71 -4.43
C LEU A 498 -8.10 9.92 -4.34
N LEU A 499 -8.40 9.06 -5.32
CA LEU A 499 -9.62 8.25 -5.35
C LEU A 499 -9.37 6.77 -5.02
N CYS A 500 -8.11 6.33 -4.93
CA CYS A 500 -7.72 4.94 -4.69
C CYS A 500 -8.35 3.96 -5.70
N GLN A 501 -8.49 4.42 -6.94
CA GLN A 501 -9.06 3.68 -8.06
C GLN A 501 -7.92 3.25 -8.98
N PRO A 502 -7.34 2.05 -8.77
CA PRO A 502 -6.29 1.55 -9.64
C PRO A 502 -6.82 1.39 -11.06
N LEU A 503 -6.00 1.76 -12.04
CA LEU A 503 -6.32 1.57 -13.44
C LEU A 503 -5.81 0.22 -13.91
N PRO A 504 -6.53 -0.47 -14.81
CA PRO A 504 -6.04 -1.73 -15.36
C PRO A 504 -4.74 -1.49 -16.15
N PRO A 505 -3.80 -2.45 -16.16
CA PRO A 505 -2.61 -2.35 -16.98
C PRO A 505 -2.98 -2.26 -18.47
N PRO A 506 -2.15 -1.61 -19.31
CA PRO A 506 -2.39 -1.58 -20.74
C PRO A 506 -2.39 -3.00 -21.33
N PRO A 507 -3.20 -3.30 -22.36
CA PRO A 507 -3.21 -4.62 -22.98
C PRO A 507 -1.82 -5.03 -23.52
N PRO A 508 -1.42 -6.31 -23.38
CA PRO A 508 -0.14 -6.80 -23.89
C PRO A 508 0.02 -6.57 -25.40
N GLY A 509 1.24 -6.23 -25.85
CA GLY A 509 1.56 -6.09 -27.28
C GLY A 509 1.12 -4.78 -27.94
N LEU A 510 0.56 -3.82 -27.19
CA LEU A 510 0.34 -2.47 -27.71
C LEU A 510 1.68 -1.75 -27.92
N SER A 511 2.03 -1.53 -29.19
CA SER A 511 2.98 -0.48 -29.54
C SER A 511 2.30 0.87 -29.31
N VAL A 512 2.70 1.59 -28.25
CA VAL A 512 2.20 2.94 -27.92
C VAL A 512 2.74 4.00 -28.91
N GLN A 513 3.30 3.58 -30.04
CA GLN A 513 3.75 4.48 -31.09
C GLN A 513 2.56 4.94 -31.91
N LEU A 514 1.80 5.85 -31.30
CA LEU A 514 0.66 6.50 -31.91
C LEU A 514 1.14 7.43 -33.03
N SER A 515 0.30 7.57 -34.06
CA SER A 515 0.60 8.48 -35.17
C SER A 515 0.91 9.88 -34.64
N PRO A 516 1.90 10.59 -35.21
CA PRO A 516 2.18 11.95 -34.81
C PRO A 516 0.91 12.78 -34.93
N VAL A 517 0.44 13.33 -33.82
CA VAL A 517 -0.65 14.31 -33.87
C VAL A 517 -0.15 15.54 -34.60
N SER A 518 -0.97 16.09 -35.49
CA SER A 518 -0.63 17.29 -36.25
C SER A 518 -0.14 18.42 -35.34
N GLU A 519 1.02 18.97 -35.69
CA GLU A 519 1.58 20.13 -35.01
C GLU A 519 0.60 21.32 -35.10
N GLY A 520 0.31 21.95 -33.97
CA GLY A 520 -0.56 23.14 -33.89
C GLY A 520 -1.97 22.92 -33.33
N LEU A 521 -2.41 21.67 -33.10
CA LEU A 521 -3.68 21.42 -32.41
C LEU A 521 -3.60 21.75 -30.91
N PRO A 522 -4.67 22.28 -30.28
CA PRO A 522 -4.80 22.36 -28.85
C PRO A 522 -4.55 21.00 -28.20
N ASN A 523 -3.85 20.99 -27.06
CA ASN A 523 -3.38 19.76 -26.44
C ASN A 523 -4.53 18.78 -26.09
N ARG A 524 -5.69 19.29 -25.67
CA ARG A 524 -6.95 18.52 -25.55
C ARG A 524 -7.30 17.73 -26.81
N GLN A 525 -7.31 18.38 -27.96
CA GLN A 525 -7.68 17.76 -29.25
C GLN A 525 -6.68 16.67 -29.63
N ARG A 526 -5.39 16.89 -29.32
CA ARG A 526 -4.36 15.87 -29.52
C ARG A 526 -4.63 14.60 -28.73
N PHE A 527 -5.01 14.71 -27.46
CA PHE A 527 -5.33 13.53 -26.64
C PHE A 527 -6.66 12.90 -27.01
N GLN A 528 -7.65 13.69 -27.44
CA GLN A 528 -8.93 13.17 -27.91
C GLN A 528 -8.77 12.24 -29.11
N GLU A 529 -7.95 12.61 -30.12
CA GLU A 529 -7.69 11.77 -31.29
C GLU A 529 -7.21 10.36 -30.88
N HIS A 530 -6.28 10.28 -29.93
CA HIS A 530 -5.78 9.01 -29.41
C HIS A 530 -6.84 8.18 -28.67
N SER A 531 -7.71 8.86 -27.91
CA SER A 531 -8.78 8.23 -27.13
C SER A 531 -9.93 7.68 -27.99
N THR A 532 -9.98 8.01 -29.30
CA THR A 532 -11.00 7.45 -30.22
C THR A 532 -10.70 6.03 -30.68
N SER A 533 -9.47 5.53 -30.46
CA SER A 533 -9.13 4.15 -30.82
C SER A 533 -9.75 3.16 -29.83
N ALA A 534 -10.32 2.07 -30.36
CA ALA A 534 -10.99 1.05 -29.53
C ALA A 534 -10.04 0.39 -28.50
N ALA A 535 -8.74 0.36 -28.78
CA ALA A 535 -7.73 -0.20 -27.88
C ALA A 535 -7.39 0.72 -26.69
N CYS A 536 -7.59 2.05 -26.81
CA CYS A 536 -7.16 3.02 -25.80
C CYS A 536 -8.34 3.69 -25.07
N SER A 537 -9.53 3.73 -25.68
CA SER A 537 -10.68 4.46 -25.15
C SER A 537 -11.12 4.00 -23.75
N SER A 538 -11.01 2.70 -23.46
CA SER A 538 -11.44 2.07 -22.21
C SER A 538 -10.76 2.66 -20.97
N CYS A 539 -9.46 2.97 -21.06
CA CYS A 539 -8.68 3.58 -19.98
C CYS A 539 -8.71 5.10 -20.06
N HIS A 540 -8.60 5.67 -21.26
CA HIS A 540 -8.52 7.13 -21.45
C HIS A 540 -9.81 7.86 -21.04
N GLN A 541 -10.98 7.23 -21.21
CA GLN A 541 -12.24 7.79 -20.69
C GLN A 541 -12.25 7.99 -19.17
N LEU A 542 -11.39 7.26 -18.43
CA LEU A 542 -11.30 7.37 -16.97
C LEU A 542 -10.32 8.44 -16.51
N MET A 543 -9.31 8.79 -17.32
CA MET A 543 -8.22 9.69 -16.96
C MET A 543 -8.31 11.05 -17.66
N ASP A 544 -8.48 11.05 -18.98
CA ASP A 544 -8.34 12.25 -19.81
C ASP A 544 -9.36 13.33 -19.43
N PRO A 545 -10.66 13.02 -19.20
CA PRO A 545 -11.63 14.01 -18.76
C PRO A 545 -11.27 14.68 -17.43
N ILE A 546 -10.62 13.96 -16.51
CA ILE A 546 -10.09 14.53 -15.26
C ILE A 546 -8.88 15.43 -15.58
N GLY A 547 -7.97 14.91 -16.41
CA GLY A 547 -6.76 15.57 -16.86
C GLY A 547 -6.98 16.90 -17.59
N PHE A 548 -8.07 17.04 -18.35
CA PHE A 548 -8.40 18.27 -19.08
C PHE A 548 -8.63 19.46 -18.16
N GLY A 549 -9.02 19.25 -16.91
CA GLY A 549 -9.09 20.30 -15.89
C GLY A 549 -7.77 21.04 -15.69
N PHE A 550 -6.64 20.36 -15.94
CA PHE A 550 -5.30 20.87 -15.71
C PHE A 550 -4.69 21.59 -16.91
N GLU A 551 -5.39 21.69 -18.04
CA GLU A 551 -4.80 22.17 -19.29
C GLU A 551 -4.48 23.67 -19.30
N GLN A 552 -4.98 24.42 -18.31
CA GLN A 552 -4.55 25.79 -18.04
C GLN A 552 -3.16 25.86 -17.38
N PHE A 553 -2.45 24.73 -17.24
CA PHE A 553 -1.09 24.68 -16.73
C PHE A 553 -0.14 24.00 -17.71
N ASP A 554 0.99 24.66 -18.00
CA ASP A 554 2.01 24.15 -18.91
C ASP A 554 2.81 22.97 -18.33
N SER A 555 3.83 22.51 -19.06
CA SER A 555 4.64 21.34 -18.70
C SER A 555 5.48 21.54 -17.43
N VAL A 556 5.75 22.78 -17.02
CA VAL A 556 6.50 23.14 -15.80
C VAL A 556 5.60 23.70 -14.70
N GLY A 557 4.29 23.63 -14.90
CA GLY A 557 3.28 24.02 -13.93
C GLY A 557 3.03 25.53 -13.86
N ARG A 558 3.34 26.30 -14.91
CA ARG A 558 2.93 27.72 -15.01
C ARG A 558 1.48 27.82 -15.49
N PHE A 559 0.75 28.78 -14.94
CA PHE A 559 -0.59 29.08 -15.39
C PHE A 559 -0.56 29.74 -16.79
N ALA A 560 -1.25 29.11 -17.73
CA ALA A 560 -1.33 29.44 -19.16
C ALA A 560 -2.78 29.26 -19.64
N PRO A 561 -3.70 30.19 -19.33
CA PRO A 561 -5.13 30.03 -19.61
C PRO A 561 -5.52 30.29 -21.07
N GLN A 562 -4.56 30.66 -21.93
CA GLN A 562 -4.79 30.96 -23.34
C GLN A 562 -3.85 30.14 -24.22
N LEU A 563 -4.37 29.70 -25.35
CA LEU A 563 -3.59 29.07 -26.42
C LEU A 563 -2.68 30.12 -27.08
N PRO A 564 -1.62 29.70 -27.81
CA PRO A 564 -0.80 30.63 -28.60
C PRO A 564 -1.61 31.45 -29.62
N SER A 565 -2.78 30.96 -30.04
CA SER A 565 -3.72 31.68 -30.91
C SER A 565 -4.52 32.79 -30.22
N GLY A 566 -4.40 32.95 -28.89
CA GLY A 566 -5.13 33.91 -28.07
C GLY A 566 -6.52 33.44 -27.60
N GLN A 567 -6.98 32.26 -28.04
CA GLN A 567 -8.24 31.67 -27.57
C GLN A 567 -8.09 31.09 -26.14
N PRO A 568 -9.15 31.12 -25.31
CA PRO A 568 -9.11 30.50 -23.99
C PRO A 568 -8.90 29.00 -24.10
N VAL A 569 -8.12 28.43 -23.18
CA VAL A 569 -7.99 26.99 -23.03
C VAL A 569 -9.31 26.42 -22.49
N ASP A 570 -9.84 25.41 -23.17
CA ASP A 570 -11.00 24.67 -22.71
C ASP A 570 -10.60 23.67 -21.62
N ALA A 571 -10.86 24.08 -20.38
CA ALA A 571 -10.56 23.30 -19.17
C ALA A 571 -11.78 22.57 -18.60
N SER A 572 -12.83 22.37 -19.41
CA SER A 572 -13.95 21.53 -18.99
C SER A 572 -13.49 20.09 -18.76
N GLY A 573 -14.05 19.44 -17.76
CA GLY A 573 -13.70 18.08 -17.40
C GLY A 573 -14.83 17.34 -16.70
N GLU A 574 -14.61 16.05 -16.47
CA GLU A 574 -15.60 15.18 -15.83
C GLU A 574 -14.91 14.07 -15.05
N VAL A 575 -15.49 13.70 -13.90
CA VAL A 575 -15.15 12.46 -13.20
C VAL A 575 -16.23 11.44 -13.53
N LEU A 576 -15.82 10.29 -14.09
CA LEU A 576 -16.70 9.18 -14.47
C LEU A 576 -16.41 7.94 -13.61
N SER A 577 -17.34 6.99 -13.53
CA SER A 577 -17.09 5.65 -12.94
C SER A 577 -16.40 5.69 -11.57
N SER A 578 -16.81 6.62 -10.71
CA SER A 578 -16.45 6.67 -9.28
C SER A 578 -17.65 6.28 -8.43
N THR A 579 -17.46 5.93 -7.17
CA THR A 579 -18.55 5.53 -6.29
C THR A 579 -19.44 6.73 -5.92
N ALA A 580 -18.83 7.86 -5.57
CA ALA A 580 -19.54 9.05 -5.08
C ALA A 580 -19.10 10.37 -5.73
N THR A 581 -18.05 10.38 -6.56
CA THR A 581 -17.39 11.62 -7.04
C THR A 581 -17.74 11.97 -8.49
N ASN A 582 -18.80 11.41 -9.07
CA ASN A 582 -19.09 11.60 -10.50
C ASN A 582 -19.56 13.02 -10.84
N GLY A 583 -19.39 13.41 -12.11
CA GLY A 583 -19.96 14.62 -12.70
C GLY A 583 -18.93 15.63 -13.18
N THR A 584 -19.43 16.69 -13.82
CA THR A 584 -18.63 17.68 -14.54
C THR A 584 -18.00 18.72 -13.63
N PHE A 585 -16.93 19.36 -14.11
CA PHE A 585 -16.27 20.50 -13.50
C PHE A 585 -15.58 21.36 -14.57
N THR A 586 -15.09 22.55 -14.19
CA THR A 586 -14.29 23.41 -15.05
C THR A 586 -13.02 23.84 -14.32
N GLY A 587 -11.86 23.63 -14.94
CA GLY A 587 -10.55 23.97 -14.39
C GLY A 587 -10.15 23.10 -13.19
N VAL A 588 -8.89 23.28 -12.74
CA VAL A 588 -8.38 22.59 -11.55
C VAL A 588 -9.12 23.04 -10.29
N ASP A 589 -9.55 24.31 -10.21
CA ASP A 589 -10.31 24.83 -9.07
C ASP A 589 -11.65 24.09 -8.91
N GLY A 590 -12.40 23.91 -10.01
CA GLY A 590 -13.65 23.15 -9.99
C GLY A 590 -13.45 21.67 -9.65
N LEU A 591 -12.37 21.05 -10.15
CA LEU A 591 -12.00 19.69 -9.79
C LEU A 591 -11.66 19.57 -8.30
N GLN A 592 -10.83 20.48 -7.77
CA GLN A 592 -10.42 20.48 -6.37
C GLN A 592 -11.59 20.68 -5.43
N GLN A 593 -12.52 21.60 -5.73
CA GLN A 593 -13.74 21.75 -4.93
C GLN A 593 -14.53 20.44 -4.89
N LYS A 594 -14.64 19.75 -6.02
CA LYS A 594 -15.33 18.46 -6.11
C LYS A 594 -14.63 17.37 -5.31
N LEU A 595 -13.30 17.35 -5.32
CA LEU A 595 -12.48 16.39 -4.56
C LEU A 595 -12.48 16.69 -3.05
N ALA A 596 -12.51 17.96 -2.65
CA ALA A 596 -12.54 18.37 -1.25
C ALA A 596 -13.75 17.79 -0.50
N ASP A 597 -14.92 17.81 -1.15
CA ASP A 597 -16.19 17.32 -0.58
C ASP A 597 -16.45 15.82 -0.87
N SER A 598 -15.53 15.15 -1.59
CA SER A 598 -15.74 13.79 -2.08
C SER A 598 -15.64 12.72 -0.97
N PRO A 599 -16.69 11.90 -0.78
CA PRO A 599 -16.61 10.74 0.11
C PRO A 599 -15.54 9.72 -0.32
N ASP A 600 -15.26 9.60 -1.61
CA ASP A 600 -14.22 8.70 -2.15
C ASP A 600 -12.82 9.21 -1.77
N VAL A 601 -12.60 10.52 -1.84
CA VAL A 601 -11.34 11.14 -1.41
C VAL A 601 -11.13 10.99 0.09
N HIS A 602 -12.18 11.16 0.90
CA HIS A 602 -12.08 10.96 2.35
C HIS A 602 -11.72 9.51 2.72
N ALA A 603 -12.32 8.55 2.02
CA ALA A 603 -12.04 7.13 2.19
C ALA A 603 -10.61 6.80 1.74
N CYS A 604 -10.21 7.27 0.55
CA CYS A 604 -8.89 7.04 0.02
C CYS A 604 -7.81 7.66 0.90
N PHE A 605 -7.95 8.92 1.34
CA PHE A 605 -6.98 9.56 2.22
C PHE A 605 -6.80 8.81 3.54
N SER A 606 -7.89 8.30 4.12
CA SER A 606 -7.86 7.44 5.31
C SER A 606 -7.11 6.13 5.03
N LEU A 607 -7.39 5.49 3.89
CA LEU A 607 -6.72 4.26 3.45
C LEU A 607 -5.21 4.47 3.20
N GLN A 608 -4.81 5.60 2.61
CA GLN A 608 -3.40 5.92 2.41
C GLN A 608 -2.65 6.04 3.75
N TRP A 609 -3.27 6.67 4.76
CA TRP A 609 -2.71 6.69 6.12
C TRP A 609 -2.68 5.32 6.79
N LEU A 610 -3.68 4.47 6.56
CA LEU A 610 -3.67 3.09 7.05
C LEU A 610 -2.50 2.29 6.44
N ARG A 611 -2.33 2.36 5.12
CA ARG A 611 -1.24 1.70 4.38
C ARG A 611 0.12 2.18 4.86
N PHE A 612 0.30 3.51 4.95
CA PHE A 612 1.56 4.11 5.39
C PHE A 612 1.86 3.80 6.87
N GLY A 613 0.91 4.03 7.77
CA GLY A 613 1.12 3.86 9.21
C GLY A 613 1.51 2.43 9.57
N TYR A 614 0.82 1.44 9.01
CA TYR A 614 1.05 0.02 9.32
C TYR A 614 1.99 -0.69 8.34
N GLY A 615 2.34 -0.09 7.20
CA GLY A 615 3.23 -0.70 6.22
C GLY A 615 2.65 -1.95 5.57
N VAL A 616 1.37 -1.89 5.19
CA VAL A 616 0.60 -3.03 4.68
C VAL A 616 -0.07 -2.70 3.35
N SER A 617 -0.27 -3.73 2.52
CA SER A 617 -1.10 -3.71 1.31
C SER A 617 -2.27 -4.67 1.45
N GLY A 618 -3.32 -4.51 0.63
CA GLY A 618 -4.47 -5.42 0.60
C GLY A 618 -5.62 -5.14 1.59
N ASP A 619 -5.48 -4.10 2.42
CA ASP A 619 -6.48 -3.71 3.44
C ASP A 619 -7.57 -2.76 2.94
N ASP A 620 -7.69 -2.58 1.63
CA ASP A 620 -8.56 -1.61 0.98
C ASP A 620 -10.04 -1.76 1.38
N ASP A 621 -10.47 -3.01 1.56
CA ASP A 621 -11.83 -3.36 2.00
C ASP A 621 -11.83 -3.94 3.43
N SER A 622 -10.77 -3.67 4.20
CA SER A 622 -10.71 -4.07 5.60
C SER A 622 -11.73 -3.28 6.41
N CYS A 623 -12.20 -3.90 7.48
CA CYS A 623 -13.10 -3.21 8.39
C CYS A 623 -12.40 -1.99 9.06
N ALA A 624 -11.07 -2.05 9.24
CA ALA A 624 -10.27 -0.96 9.80
C ALA A 624 -10.27 0.27 8.88
N ALA A 625 -10.17 0.07 7.56
CA ALA A 625 -10.31 1.15 6.58
C ALA A 625 -11.70 1.83 6.67
N GLY A 626 -12.75 1.02 6.84
CA GLY A 626 -14.12 1.52 7.06
C GLY A 626 -14.27 2.33 8.35
N GLN A 627 -13.83 1.78 9.49
CA GLN A 627 -13.86 2.47 10.79
C GLN A 627 -13.09 3.79 10.76
N LEU A 628 -11.89 3.78 10.18
CA LEU A 628 -11.04 4.96 10.10
C LEU A 628 -11.71 6.06 9.25
N THR A 629 -12.29 5.69 8.11
CA THR A 629 -13.04 6.61 7.25
C THR A 629 -14.25 7.20 7.97
N GLU A 630 -15.00 6.39 8.72
CA GLU A 630 -16.15 6.87 9.49
C GLU A 630 -15.73 7.82 10.61
N SER A 631 -14.67 7.47 11.36
CA SER A 631 -14.08 8.31 12.40
C SER A 631 -13.65 9.66 11.83
N PHE A 632 -12.92 9.63 10.70
CA PHE A 632 -12.43 10.82 10.02
C PHE A 632 -13.57 11.76 9.60
N ARG A 633 -14.66 11.22 9.04
CA ARG A 633 -15.86 12.02 8.70
C ARG A 633 -16.52 12.60 9.94
N LYS A 634 -16.68 11.83 11.02
CA LYS A 634 -17.24 12.32 12.30
C LYS A 634 -16.39 13.43 12.92
N GLN A 635 -15.08 13.36 12.72
CA GLN A 635 -14.11 14.37 13.16
C GLN A 635 -13.96 15.54 12.17
N GLN A 636 -14.96 15.76 11.31
CA GLN A 636 -14.99 16.86 10.33
C GLN A 636 -13.74 16.90 9.45
N LEU A 637 -13.24 15.72 9.06
CA LEU A 637 -12.09 15.55 8.18
C LEU A 637 -10.79 16.16 8.73
N SER A 638 -10.63 16.16 10.05
CA SER A 638 -9.40 16.59 10.73
C SER A 638 -8.27 15.58 10.52
N ILE A 639 -7.20 16.00 9.84
CA ILE A 639 -5.99 15.21 9.60
C ILE A 639 -5.33 14.85 10.93
N PRO A 640 -5.08 15.78 11.89
CA PRO A 640 -4.56 15.39 13.21
C PRO A 640 -5.35 14.28 13.89
N GLU A 641 -6.69 14.37 13.88
CA GLU A 641 -7.55 13.36 14.51
C GLU A 641 -7.56 12.03 13.75
N LEU A 642 -7.41 12.04 12.42
CA LEU A 642 -7.21 10.83 11.63
C LEU A 642 -5.95 10.08 12.06
N LEU A 643 -4.82 10.77 12.20
CA LEU A 643 -3.55 10.17 12.63
C LEU A 643 -3.67 9.61 14.05
N ILE A 644 -4.37 10.32 14.94
CA ILE A 644 -4.63 9.84 16.32
C ILE A 644 -5.55 8.61 16.29
N SER A 645 -6.55 8.58 15.40
CA SER A 645 -7.49 7.46 15.26
C SER A 645 -6.81 6.16 14.84
N LEU A 646 -5.67 6.21 14.12
CA LEU A 646 -4.85 5.02 13.86
C LEU A 646 -4.47 4.31 15.17
N THR A 647 -4.06 5.06 16.21
CA THR A 647 -3.67 4.48 17.50
C THR A 647 -4.81 3.81 18.27
N GLN A 648 -6.05 4.04 17.84
CA GLN A 648 -7.26 3.54 18.49
C GLN A 648 -7.83 2.29 17.81
N LEU A 649 -7.30 1.90 16.65
CA LEU A 649 -7.70 0.67 15.99
C LEU A 649 -7.23 -0.54 16.82
N PRO A 650 -8.00 -1.65 16.90
CA PRO A 650 -7.56 -2.87 17.60
C PRO A 650 -6.19 -3.36 17.12
N ARG A 651 -5.92 -3.23 15.81
CA ARG A 651 -4.64 -3.55 15.19
C ARG A 651 -3.46 -2.75 15.69
N PHE A 652 -3.65 -1.66 16.43
CA PHE A 652 -2.51 -0.92 16.99
C PHE A 652 -1.87 -1.69 18.16
N THR A 653 -2.64 -2.50 18.89
CA THR A 653 -2.15 -3.23 20.08
C THR A 653 -2.31 -4.74 19.98
N GLN A 654 -2.97 -5.24 18.94
CA GLN A 654 -3.22 -6.66 18.74
C GLN A 654 -2.77 -7.13 17.37
N ARG A 655 -2.43 -8.42 17.29
CA ARG A 655 -2.10 -9.14 16.07
C ARG A 655 -2.80 -10.49 16.03
N VAL A 656 -2.94 -11.05 14.82
CA VAL A 656 -3.39 -12.42 14.58
C VAL A 656 -2.25 -13.27 14.04
N GLY A 657 -2.24 -14.56 14.39
CA GLY A 657 -1.32 -15.55 13.88
C GLY A 657 -2.03 -16.88 13.63
N GLU A 658 -1.30 -17.88 13.13
CA GLU A 658 -1.86 -19.20 12.90
C GLU A 658 -2.49 -19.77 14.18
N SER A 659 -3.73 -20.25 14.09
CA SER A 659 -4.34 -21.00 15.17
C SER A 659 -3.50 -22.26 15.36
N THR A 660 -2.82 -22.38 16.51
CA THR A 660 -2.17 -23.64 16.87
C THR A 660 -3.25 -24.67 17.13
N GLY A 661 -3.71 -25.35 16.09
CA GLY A 661 -4.46 -26.58 16.24
C GLY A 661 -3.62 -27.49 17.14
N SER A 662 -4.17 -27.88 18.29
CA SER A 662 -3.51 -28.85 19.16
C SER A 662 -3.11 -30.06 18.31
N PRO A 663 -1.85 -30.53 18.36
CA PRO A 663 -1.46 -31.70 17.60
C PRO A 663 -2.31 -32.87 18.08
N SER A 664 -3.11 -33.44 17.18
CA SER A 664 -3.83 -34.68 17.49
C SER A 664 -2.80 -35.78 17.73
N PRO A 665 -2.86 -36.53 18.85
CA PRO A 665 -1.88 -37.55 19.16
C PRO A 665 -2.18 -38.84 18.39
N GLY A 666 -1.25 -39.28 17.54
CA GLY A 666 -1.24 -40.64 16.95
C GLY A 666 -0.85 -40.64 15.47
N GLY A 667 0.12 -41.43 14.99
CA GLY A 667 0.79 -42.56 15.62
C GLY A 667 2.12 -42.88 14.94
N GLY A 668 2.97 -43.56 15.70
CA GLY A 668 4.29 -43.99 15.26
C GLY A 668 4.25 -45.09 14.20
N GLY A 669 5.24 -45.05 13.32
CA GLY A 669 5.66 -46.12 12.43
C GLY A 669 7.10 -45.87 12.04
N GLY A 670 8.03 -46.67 12.56
CA GLY A 670 9.46 -46.49 12.39
C GLY A 670 10.06 -47.14 11.14
N GLY A 671 11.31 -46.75 10.88
CA GLY A 671 12.33 -47.60 10.24
C GLY A 671 12.63 -47.30 8.77
N GLY A 672 13.87 -46.86 8.49
CA GLY A 672 14.44 -46.92 7.13
C GLY A 672 15.58 -45.94 6.85
N SER A 673 16.78 -46.24 7.35
CA SER A 673 18.03 -45.67 6.84
C SER A 673 18.32 -46.25 5.45
N GLY A 674 18.66 -45.39 4.49
CA GLY A 674 19.13 -45.79 3.16
C GLY A 674 19.68 -44.58 2.39
N GLY A 675 21.00 -44.43 2.38
CA GLY A 675 21.69 -43.47 1.53
C GLY A 675 21.73 -43.94 0.07
N GLY A 676 21.69 -42.99 -0.86
CA GLY A 676 21.87 -43.22 -2.28
C GLY A 676 21.77 -41.91 -3.06
N GLY A 677 22.92 -41.36 -3.44
CA GLY A 677 23.00 -40.23 -4.36
C GLY A 677 22.61 -40.62 -5.78
N GLY A 678 21.85 -39.74 -6.44
CA GLY A 678 21.53 -39.77 -7.85
C GLY A 678 20.88 -38.45 -8.23
N GLY A 679 21.61 -37.59 -8.95
CA GLY A 679 21.07 -36.32 -9.46
C GLY A 679 19.99 -36.57 -10.50
N GLY A 680 18.75 -36.22 -10.17
CA GLY A 680 17.62 -36.22 -11.09
C GLY A 680 17.65 -34.98 -11.97
N GLY A 681 18.05 -35.13 -13.24
CA GLY A 681 17.85 -34.08 -14.25
C GLY A 681 16.36 -33.86 -14.56
N PRO A 682 15.98 -32.73 -15.19
CA PRO A 682 14.60 -32.43 -15.55
C PRO A 682 13.99 -33.53 -16.43
N SER A 683 12.74 -33.90 -16.16
CA SER A 683 11.95 -34.79 -17.04
C SER A 683 10.86 -34.00 -17.78
N THR A 684 10.64 -34.30 -19.06
CA THR A 684 9.65 -33.61 -19.91
C THR A 684 8.64 -34.58 -20.53
N SER A 685 7.47 -34.05 -20.89
CA SER A 685 6.54 -34.74 -21.79
C SER A 685 6.76 -34.30 -23.24
N GLY A 686 7.00 -35.25 -24.15
CA GLY A 686 7.11 -34.99 -25.59
C GLY A 686 8.51 -34.60 -26.07
N ASN A 687 8.61 -33.96 -27.24
CA ASN A 687 9.88 -33.61 -27.90
C ASN A 687 10.51 -32.31 -27.35
N ALA A 688 10.38 -32.00 -26.06
CA ALA A 688 10.98 -30.82 -25.44
C ALA A 688 12.42 -31.07 -24.97
N GLN A 689 13.36 -30.23 -25.41
CA GLN A 689 14.70 -30.11 -24.81
C GLN A 689 14.69 -29.06 -23.70
N VAL A 690 15.29 -29.38 -22.55
CA VAL A 690 15.35 -28.47 -21.40
C VAL A 690 16.79 -28.25 -20.97
N SER A 691 17.16 -27.00 -20.78
CA SER A 691 18.44 -26.61 -20.17
C SER A 691 18.20 -25.76 -18.93
N VAL A 692 18.83 -26.13 -17.82
CA VAL A 692 18.81 -25.37 -16.57
C VAL A 692 20.15 -24.68 -16.40
N SER A 693 20.13 -23.38 -16.12
CA SER A 693 21.33 -22.59 -15.79
C SER A 693 21.13 -21.93 -14.44
N VAL A 694 22.18 -21.91 -13.63
CA VAL A 694 22.19 -21.15 -12.38
C VAL A 694 22.07 -19.67 -12.71
N GLN A 695 21.02 -19.03 -12.21
CA GLN A 695 20.86 -17.58 -12.29
C GLN A 695 21.56 -16.92 -11.10
N ASP A 696 21.36 -17.48 -9.91
CA ASP A 696 22.04 -17.03 -8.69
C ASP A 696 22.11 -18.19 -7.68
N ASP A 697 23.15 -18.24 -6.86
CA ASP A 697 23.33 -19.25 -5.80
C ASP A 697 24.12 -18.65 -4.64
N TRP A 698 23.44 -18.43 -3.51
CA TRP A 698 23.99 -17.79 -2.31
C TRP A 698 24.22 -18.78 -1.16
N GLY A 699 24.33 -20.07 -1.48
CA GLY A 699 24.61 -21.14 -0.51
C GLY A 699 23.35 -21.65 0.19
N SER A 700 22.68 -20.81 0.99
CA SER A 700 21.43 -21.16 1.69
C SER A 700 20.18 -21.16 0.80
N GLY A 701 20.33 -20.72 -0.45
CA GLY A 701 19.30 -20.81 -1.48
C GLY A 701 19.88 -20.50 -2.85
N TYR A 702 19.07 -20.75 -3.87
CA TYR A 702 19.46 -20.60 -5.25
C TYR A 702 18.26 -20.24 -6.13
N CYS A 703 18.53 -19.57 -7.24
CA CYS A 703 17.59 -19.32 -8.32
C CYS A 703 18.14 -19.90 -9.62
N HIS A 704 17.31 -20.64 -10.35
CA HIS A 704 17.65 -21.22 -11.63
C HIS A 704 16.78 -20.63 -12.74
N ASN A 705 17.39 -20.40 -13.91
CA ASN A 705 16.67 -20.15 -15.14
C ASN A 705 16.59 -21.45 -15.96
N VAL A 706 15.42 -21.73 -16.50
CA VAL A 706 15.09 -22.95 -17.24
C VAL A 706 14.61 -22.56 -18.62
N ARG A 707 15.33 -22.99 -19.65
CA ARG A 707 14.92 -22.83 -21.04
C ARG A 707 14.31 -24.12 -21.56
N VAL A 708 13.15 -24.01 -22.20
CA VAL A 708 12.42 -25.12 -22.81
C VAL A 708 12.33 -24.87 -24.31
N THR A 709 12.81 -25.81 -25.12
CA THR A 709 12.83 -25.73 -26.58
C THR A 709 12.05 -26.88 -27.19
N ASN A 710 11.12 -26.60 -28.09
CA ASN A 710 10.44 -27.64 -28.86
C ASN A 710 11.39 -28.18 -29.95
N SER A 711 11.91 -29.38 -29.75
CA SER A 711 12.77 -30.08 -30.72
C SER A 711 12.00 -31.00 -31.68
N GLY A 712 10.66 -31.01 -31.60
CA GLY A 712 9.78 -31.76 -32.48
C GLY A 712 9.42 -31.02 -33.77
N THR A 713 8.63 -31.67 -34.62
CA THR A 713 8.17 -31.14 -35.91
C THR A 713 6.72 -30.64 -35.89
N ALA A 714 6.06 -30.63 -34.72
CA ALA A 714 4.70 -30.11 -34.51
C ALA A 714 4.66 -29.22 -33.25
N PRO A 715 3.68 -28.31 -33.11
CA PRO A 715 3.53 -27.50 -31.91
C PRO A 715 3.44 -28.34 -30.63
N LEU A 716 4.03 -27.84 -29.55
CA LEU A 716 4.19 -28.57 -28.30
C LEU A 716 3.72 -27.71 -27.13
N VAL A 717 2.68 -28.18 -26.42
CA VAL A 717 2.34 -27.66 -25.10
C VAL A 717 3.32 -28.24 -24.09
N TRP A 718 4.19 -27.41 -23.51
CA TRP A 718 5.31 -27.92 -22.72
C TRP A 718 4.96 -28.09 -21.24
N ARG A 719 5.58 -29.12 -20.65
CA ARG A 719 5.58 -29.38 -19.21
C ARG A 719 6.92 -29.98 -18.80
N VAL A 720 7.53 -29.43 -17.75
CA VAL A 720 8.85 -29.79 -17.25
C VAL A 720 8.77 -30.09 -15.77
N THR A 721 9.17 -31.27 -15.34
CA THR A 721 9.29 -31.62 -13.92
C THR A 721 10.74 -31.59 -13.49
N ILE A 722 11.04 -30.81 -12.45
CA ILE A 722 12.38 -30.63 -11.91
C ILE A 722 12.37 -31.06 -10.45
N GLU A 723 13.38 -31.82 -10.05
CA GLU A 723 13.63 -32.10 -8.64
C GLU A 723 14.32 -30.90 -8.00
N ILE A 724 13.72 -30.39 -6.94
CA ILE A 724 14.16 -29.22 -6.19
C ILE A 724 14.96 -29.71 -4.99
N GLU A 725 16.21 -29.24 -4.88
CA GLU A 725 17.02 -29.42 -3.69
C GLU A 725 16.57 -28.41 -2.63
N GLY A 726 16.05 -28.91 -1.51
CA GLY A 726 15.54 -28.06 -0.42
C GLY A 726 14.08 -27.63 -0.61
N ARG A 727 13.71 -26.48 -0.04
CA ARG A 727 12.33 -25.96 -0.04
C ARG A 727 12.10 -25.02 -1.22
N PHE A 728 11.14 -25.38 -2.07
CA PHE A 728 10.67 -24.53 -3.16
C PHE A 728 10.03 -23.24 -2.61
N ASN A 729 10.37 -22.09 -3.19
CA ASN A 729 9.83 -20.79 -2.78
C ASN A 729 8.79 -20.27 -3.78
N HIS A 730 9.24 -19.90 -4.97
CA HIS A 730 8.40 -19.32 -6.03
C HIS A 730 9.02 -19.55 -7.41
N ALA A 731 8.23 -19.29 -8.44
CA ALA A 731 8.65 -19.29 -9.84
C ALA A 731 7.97 -18.16 -10.60
N TRP A 732 8.57 -17.75 -11.72
CA TRP A 732 8.04 -16.75 -12.63
C TRP A 732 8.00 -17.29 -14.06
N SER A 733 7.19 -16.65 -14.92
CA SER A 733 7.00 -17.03 -16.33
C SER A 733 6.57 -18.49 -16.56
N SER A 734 6.00 -19.13 -15.53
CA SER A 734 5.46 -20.49 -15.55
C SER A 734 4.35 -20.65 -14.51
N VAL A 735 3.43 -21.57 -14.75
CA VAL A 735 2.55 -22.15 -13.73
C VAL A 735 3.28 -23.35 -13.14
N PHE A 736 3.13 -23.60 -11.84
CA PHE A 736 3.77 -24.75 -11.21
C PHE A 736 2.82 -25.52 -10.28
N THR A 737 3.11 -26.80 -10.11
CA THR A 737 2.53 -27.66 -9.07
C THR A 737 3.67 -28.33 -8.33
N HIS A 738 3.72 -28.19 -7.01
CA HIS A 738 4.79 -28.71 -6.17
C HIS A 738 4.28 -29.90 -5.33
N SER A 739 5.01 -31.01 -5.35
CA SER A 739 4.69 -32.23 -4.62
C SER A 739 5.97 -32.93 -4.14
N GLY A 740 6.21 -32.93 -2.83
CA GLY A 740 7.43 -33.51 -2.25
C GLY A 740 8.68 -32.73 -2.68
N SER A 741 9.72 -33.41 -3.15
CA SER A 741 10.92 -32.76 -3.71
C SER A 741 10.76 -32.35 -5.18
N GLN A 742 9.62 -32.58 -5.82
CA GLN A 742 9.44 -32.31 -7.25
C GLN A 742 8.51 -31.12 -7.51
N THR A 743 8.88 -30.29 -8.48
CA THR A 743 8.02 -29.23 -9.01
C THR A 743 7.82 -29.44 -10.50
N THR A 744 6.56 -29.52 -10.91
CA THR A 744 6.17 -29.56 -12.33
C THR A 744 5.78 -28.16 -12.78
N PHE A 745 6.48 -27.65 -13.78
CA PHE A 745 6.26 -26.36 -14.43
C PHE A 745 5.56 -26.55 -15.78
N SER A 746 4.66 -25.65 -16.13
CA SER A 746 4.04 -25.52 -17.45
C SER A 746 3.92 -24.06 -17.84
N GLY A 747 3.69 -23.78 -19.12
CA GLY A 747 3.56 -22.40 -19.56
C GLY A 747 2.30 -21.71 -19.06
N LEU A 748 2.38 -20.38 -19.05
CA LEU A 748 1.27 -19.46 -18.98
C LEU A 748 0.62 -19.36 -20.36
N ASP A 749 -0.58 -18.82 -20.45
CA ASP A 749 -1.36 -18.65 -21.68
C ASP A 749 -0.61 -18.01 -22.87
N TRP A 750 0.41 -17.18 -22.61
CA TRP A 750 1.22 -16.55 -23.64
C TRP A 750 2.49 -17.32 -24.02
N ASN A 751 2.85 -18.40 -23.31
CA ASN A 751 4.04 -19.20 -23.62
C ASN A 751 3.87 -20.71 -23.50
N ASP A 752 2.67 -21.24 -23.31
CA ASP A 752 2.40 -22.67 -23.08
C ASP A 752 2.56 -23.54 -24.32
N GLU A 753 2.26 -23.04 -25.51
CA GLU A 753 2.48 -23.70 -26.79
C GLU A 753 3.72 -23.16 -27.51
N LEU A 754 4.63 -24.06 -27.92
CA LEU A 754 5.84 -23.72 -28.68
C LEU A 754 5.76 -24.32 -30.08
N ALA A 755 5.96 -23.52 -31.12
CA ALA A 755 6.14 -24.00 -32.49
C ALA A 755 7.44 -24.83 -32.63
N PRO A 756 7.58 -25.66 -33.68
CA PRO A 756 8.82 -26.39 -33.96
C PRO A 756 10.06 -25.48 -33.97
N GLY A 757 11.03 -25.76 -33.11
CA GLY A 757 12.27 -24.97 -32.96
C GLY A 757 12.16 -23.76 -32.03
N GLU A 758 10.96 -23.41 -31.55
CA GLU A 758 10.75 -22.29 -30.63
C GLU A 758 11.21 -22.63 -29.21
N SER A 759 11.64 -21.62 -28.45
CA SER A 759 11.96 -21.78 -27.03
C SER A 759 11.29 -20.72 -26.17
N THR A 760 10.93 -21.11 -24.96
CA THR A 760 10.57 -20.18 -23.86
C THR A 760 11.55 -20.33 -22.70
N SER A 761 11.49 -19.44 -21.72
CA SER A 761 12.25 -19.55 -20.49
C SER A 761 11.42 -19.12 -19.29
N PHE A 762 11.61 -19.82 -18.18
CA PHE A 762 11.02 -19.54 -16.89
C PHE A 762 12.08 -19.71 -15.81
N GLY A 763 11.86 -19.20 -14.61
CA GLY A 763 12.79 -19.47 -13.52
C GLY A 763 12.11 -19.71 -12.20
N TYR A 764 12.88 -20.24 -11.26
CA TYR A 764 12.42 -20.58 -9.94
C TYR A 764 13.52 -20.38 -8.90
N CYS A 765 13.13 -20.18 -7.65
CA CYS A 765 14.06 -20.14 -6.52
C CYS A 765 13.67 -21.15 -5.44
N ALA A 766 14.68 -21.68 -4.75
CA ALA A 766 14.54 -22.60 -3.62
C ALA A 766 15.55 -22.27 -2.52
N THR A 767 15.27 -22.66 -1.28
CA THR A 767 16.22 -22.60 -0.16
C THR A 767 16.75 -23.99 0.18
N ARG A 768 18.05 -24.14 0.46
CA ARG A 768 18.68 -25.41 0.83
C ARG A 768 18.53 -25.72 2.31
#